data_AF-A0A800MAN5-F1
#
_entry.id   AF-A0A800MAN5-F1
#
_cell.length_a   1.000
_cell.length_b   1.000
_cell.length_c   1.000
_cell.angle_alpha   90.00
_cell.angle_beta   90.00
_cell.angle_gamma   90.00
#
_symmetry.space_group_name_H-M   'P 1'
#
loop_
_entity.id
_entity.type
_entity.pdbx_description
1 polymer ?
#
loop_
_entity_poly.entity_id
_entity_poly.type
_entity_poly.pdbx_seq_one_letter_code
_entity_poly.pdbx_strand_id
1 'polypeptide(L)'
;MFFRGFILSLFLIILTQYTFALPEWIWTKNKKKTTIRYDFEKKLEDLMSAELRIVSDYANVSVVLNDDLVGIAEGFGPVLKVNILDHLVDGKNEIILSARSTGKTPALALKIELVDHSNKNQIIATSADWKPEGTNSKIISLGDLAVEKWWNLSDLLIDEVDDYTQWKRASNSEKATDPSSFQIIPNYKVELLRSALPEEGSWVNIAFDPKGRITVAREDKGLIRYSLSDNSEKIVKAEKINDDLKECRGLLYAHGTLYVHANNSKSLYRLEDKDEDGTFETRNLLHMSEGGFGHGRNDLAMGPEGKIYAINGDSVNLPEGIINRMSPLRNKHLPSPKNEGHVIRMDSDGRNKEIFCAGLRNPYGIDFNEDGEAFTYDADAEFDMGTPWYRPTQIKHLTSGADFGWRAVTGKWPPYYPDHPDNAQHSVHIGKGSPTGIRFGTKSNFPQEYKRALYALDWAYGRIIAIHFVTRGSTYMGASEVFLRGKPLNVTDLDFGPDGAMYFVTGGRKTKSGLYRVSYIGKEVNERNMTLQEKMRNESSHKHREQRKKIEKSHKSKTAIPFEEVTDPRIRYASRISAEHNANTFIFSPEKINNSTFLEDSIPDLDHLTAKLNIASEKEITELIETEEIERKNGLLNKLMDWGKMIPSKQFEYINIIRRLISRHKIPEQAKEQIIESLGKNFPYQSAKINMAVSPLLIDLDPVRTVPKVIEFLQGDCSQREGIHYLFHLRKTTLGWSLESRKIFFEILTKHETLLGGRGLPQALTAIRKESTSTLTEKEKEKLSTVLASRPSLPEFPDRSNRSVTNSWNIKKFKGLLNFNIDKRNLMNGEKVFELALCSRCHQYGRIGYPIGPDLTNVANRFGREDLLREILLPSNSIAENYQAVELKLQEGNILRGQVIPNLDYRVPYIQIAENSLYPNKTTKIDKANIIERSNSKVSLMPSGLLNLFTMDEILDLLAWLENPSQ
;
A
#
# COMPACT_ATOMS: atom_id res chain seq x y z
N MET A 1 43.49 -45.48 30.83
CA MET A 1 44.01 -44.39 29.98
C MET A 1 43.68 -44.62 28.49
N PHE A 2 42.47 -45.12 28.16
CA PHE A 2 42.07 -45.41 26.76
C PHE A 2 40.55 -45.19 26.51
N PHE A 3 39.90 -44.30 27.30
CA PHE A 3 38.46 -44.04 27.20
C PHE A 3 38.10 -42.56 27.44
N ARG A 4 38.99 -41.63 27.05
CA ARG A 4 38.73 -40.17 27.10
C ARG A 4 38.97 -39.43 25.78
N GLY A 5 39.42 -40.12 24.73
CA GLY A 5 39.75 -39.52 23.42
C GLY A 5 38.69 -39.69 22.33
N PHE A 6 37.61 -40.44 22.56
CA PHE A 6 36.62 -40.76 21.50
C PHE A 6 35.27 -40.05 21.66
N ILE A 7 35.01 -39.42 22.80
CA ILE A 7 33.74 -38.70 23.07
C ILE A 7 33.85 -37.20 22.75
N LEU A 8 35.05 -36.63 22.68
CA LEU A 8 35.24 -35.23 22.25
C LEU A 8 35.18 -35.04 20.72
N SER A 9 35.34 -36.10 19.93
CA SER A 9 35.38 -36.03 18.46
C SER A 9 34.00 -36.16 17.81
N LEU A 10 33.03 -36.78 18.50
CA LEU A 10 31.66 -36.92 17.98
C LEU A 10 30.71 -35.79 18.40
N PHE A 11 31.07 -34.97 19.39
CA PHE A 11 30.32 -33.77 19.76
C PHE A 11 30.76 -32.51 18.97
N LEU A 12 31.78 -32.61 18.12
CA LEU A 12 32.30 -31.51 17.30
C LEU A 12 31.87 -31.56 15.82
N ILE A 13 31.01 -32.51 15.41
CA ILE A 13 30.63 -32.70 13.98
C ILE A 13 29.11 -32.57 13.72
N ILE A 14 28.27 -32.25 14.72
CA ILE A 14 26.85 -31.88 14.50
C ILE A 14 26.50 -30.57 15.23
N LEU A 15 27.41 -29.62 15.14
CA LEU A 15 27.15 -28.19 15.32
C LEU A 15 27.70 -27.49 14.08
N THR A 16 27.24 -27.90 12.88
CA THR A 16 27.16 -26.93 11.79
C THR A 16 26.22 -25.86 12.29
N GLN A 17 26.84 -24.76 12.72
CA GLN A 17 26.23 -23.47 12.95
C GLN A 17 25.22 -23.21 11.83
N TYR A 18 23.94 -23.43 12.10
CA TYR A 18 22.91 -22.64 11.45
C TYR A 18 22.99 -21.27 12.13
N THR A 19 24.07 -20.52 11.88
CA THR A 19 24.02 -19.08 11.93
C THR A 19 22.91 -18.70 10.96
N PHE A 20 21.78 -18.24 11.47
CA PHE A 20 20.78 -17.58 10.65
C PHE A 20 21.52 -16.55 9.81
N ALA A 21 21.68 -16.80 8.50
CA ALA A 21 22.39 -15.89 7.63
C ALA A 21 21.52 -14.63 7.51
N LEU A 22 21.91 -13.57 8.20
CA LEU A 22 21.30 -12.27 8.07
C LEU A 22 21.85 -11.62 6.78
N PRO A 23 21.00 -10.97 5.97
CA PRO A 23 21.45 -10.39 4.71
C PRO A 23 22.44 -9.25 4.96
N GLU A 24 23.58 -9.30 4.30
CA GLU A 24 24.51 -8.18 4.23
C GLU A 24 24.25 -7.35 2.98
N TRP A 25 24.44 -6.03 3.11
CA TRP A 25 24.67 -5.18 1.95
C TRP A 25 25.99 -5.57 1.29
N ILE A 26 25.96 -5.86 0.00
CA ILE A 26 27.15 -6.24 -0.75
C ILE A 26 27.31 -5.43 -2.03
N TRP A 27 28.56 -5.30 -2.47
CA TRP A 27 28.91 -4.83 -3.81
C TRP A 27 30.25 -5.41 -4.27
N THR A 28 30.53 -5.34 -5.57
CA THR A 28 31.86 -5.69 -6.11
C THR A 28 32.75 -4.46 -6.18
N LYS A 29 33.89 -4.53 -5.49
CA LYS A 29 34.79 -3.38 -5.31
C LYS A 29 35.17 -2.71 -6.64
N ASN A 30 35.00 -1.39 -6.73
CA ASN A 30 35.37 -0.55 -7.87
C ASN A 30 34.72 -0.94 -9.23
N LYS A 31 33.58 -1.65 -9.21
CA LYS A 31 32.87 -2.04 -10.43
C LYS A 31 31.60 -1.22 -10.63
N LYS A 32 31.40 -0.74 -11.86
CA LYS A 32 30.12 -0.14 -12.31
C LYS A 32 29.08 -1.20 -12.69
N LYS A 33 29.53 -2.36 -13.18
CA LYS A 33 28.71 -3.53 -13.54
C LYS A 33 29.27 -4.74 -12.82
N THR A 34 28.42 -5.59 -12.26
CA THR A 34 28.83 -6.82 -11.60
C THR A 34 27.79 -7.92 -11.77
N THR A 35 28.27 -9.14 -11.92
CA THR A 35 27.45 -10.35 -11.81
C THR A 35 27.87 -11.10 -10.56
N ILE A 36 26.91 -11.54 -9.76
CA ILE A 36 27.13 -12.28 -8.52
C ILE A 36 26.32 -13.57 -8.58
N ARG A 37 26.92 -14.70 -8.21
CA ARG A 37 26.33 -16.03 -8.28
C ARG A 37 26.31 -16.71 -6.91
N TYR A 38 25.28 -17.51 -6.69
CA TYR A 38 25.19 -18.43 -5.56
C TYR A 38 24.50 -19.72 -5.98
N ASP A 39 25.09 -20.85 -5.58
CA ASP A 39 24.57 -22.19 -5.83
C ASP A 39 24.02 -22.75 -4.51
N PHE A 40 22.86 -23.40 -4.54
CA PHE A 40 22.35 -24.15 -3.39
C PHE A 40 21.60 -25.41 -3.85
N GLU A 41 21.50 -26.39 -2.97
CA GLU A 41 20.75 -27.62 -3.23
C GLU A 41 19.47 -27.66 -2.40
N LYS A 42 18.36 -28.07 -3.03
CA LYS A 42 17.09 -28.25 -2.35
C LYS A 42 16.22 -29.30 -3.03
N LYS A 43 15.51 -30.07 -2.22
CA LYS A 43 14.46 -30.97 -2.70
C LYS A 43 13.12 -30.27 -2.68
N LEU A 44 12.36 -30.35 -3.78
CA LEU A 44 11.08 -29.64 -3.89
C LEU A 44 9.99 -30.32 -3.05
N GLU A 45 10.03 -31.65 -2.95
CA GLU A 45 9.07 -32.45 -2.14
C GLU A 45 9.04 -32.05 -0.66
N ASP A 46 10.10 -31.40 -0.17
CA ASP A 46 10.22 -30.98 1.22
C ASP A 46 9.61 -29.59 1.46
N LEU A 47 9.37 -28.78 0.42
CA LEU A 47 9.08 -27.35 0.55
C LEU A 47 7.58 -27.02 0.59
N MET A 48 7.18 -26.28 1.62
CA MET A 48 5.85 -25.66 1.71
C MET A 48 5.81 -24.26 1.07
N SER A 49 6.89 -23.48 1.19
CA SER A 49 6.97 -22.14 0.58
C SER A 49 8.41 -21.68 0.33
N ALA A 50 8.56 -20.76 -0.63
CA ALA A 50 9.84 -20.13 -0.95
C ALA A 50 9.62 -18.65 -1.32
N GLU A 51 10.10 -17.73 -0.49
CA GLU A 51 9.98 -16.28 -0.71
C GLU A 51 11.36 -15.63 -0.90
N LEU A 52 11.52 -14.87 -1.97
CA LEU A 52 12.68 -14.04 -2.24
C LEU A 52 12.36 -12.58 -1.96
N ARG A 53 13.24 -11.90 -1.22
CA ARG A 53 13.23 -10.47 -0.96
C ARG A 53 14.56 -9.86 -1.40
N ILE A 54 14.53 -8.84 -2.26
CA ILE A 54 15.74 -8.12 -2.69
C ILE A 54 15.51 -6.60 -2.68
N VAL A 55 16.55 -5.87 -2.31
CA VAL A 55 16.63 -4.40 -2.36
C VAL A 55 17.98 -3.97 -2.91
N SER A 56 18.01 -2.84 -3.61
CA SER A 56 19.24 -2.29 -4.17
C SER A 56 19.31 -0.78 -4.03
N ASP A 57 20.36 -0.25 -3.43
CA ASP A 57 20.60 1.18 -3.38
C ASP A 57 21.43 1.60 -4.60
N TYR A 58 20.95 2.58 -5.37
CA TYR A 58 21.67 3.17 -6.49
C TYR A 58 22.21 2.13 -7.50
N ALA A 59 21.51 1.02 -7.68
CA ALA A 59 21.84 -0.02 -8.65
C ALA A 59 20.58 -0.73 -9.14
N ASN A 60 20.52 -1.00 -10.44
CA ASN A 60 19.49 -1.88 -11.00
C ASN A 60 20.04 -3.31 -11.04
N VAL A 61 19.26 -4.28 -10.55
CA VAL A 61 19.67 -5.68 -10.38
C VAL A 61 18.65 -6.58 -11.03
N SER A 62 19.07 -7.34 -12.04
CA SER A 62 18.30 -8.47 -12.58
C SER A 62 18.54 -9.70 -11.72
N VAL A 63 17.47 -10.39 -11.34
CA VAL A 63 17.50 -11.63 -10.58
C VAL A 63 17.07 -12.77 -11.49
N VAL A 64 17.99 -13.68 -11.77
CA VAL A 64 17.74 -14.89 -12.55
C VAL A 64 17.91 -16.10 -11.64
N LEU A 65 16.96 -17.02 -11.66
CA LEU A 65 17.00 -18.28 -10.93
C LEU A 65 16.78 -19.42 -11.93
N ASN A 66 17.75 -20.32 -12.06
CA ASN A 66 17.70 -21.46 -12.99
C ASN A 66 17.33 -21.04 -14.43
N ASP A 67 18.00 -20.00 -14.95
CA ASP A 67 17.76 -19.38 -16.27
C ASP A 67 16.44 -18.58 -16.42
N ASP A 68 15.57 -18.59 -15.41
CA ASP A 68 14.33 -17.79 -15.41
C ASP A 68 14.52 -16.40 -14.77
N LEU A 69 14.05 -15.36 -15.46
CA LEU A 69 14.01 -14.01 -14.90
C LEU A 69 12.92 -13.89 -13.84
N VAL A 70 13.32 -13.88 -12.57
CA VAL A 70 12.43 -13.72 -11.42
C VAL A 70 11.95 -12.27 -11.28
N GLY A 71 12.82 -11.30 -11.58
CA GLY A 71 12.45 -9.88 -11.55
C GLY A 71 13.64 -8.93 -11.56
N ILE A 72 13.34 -7.63 -11.53
CA ILE A 72 14.33 -6.55 -11.55
C ILE A 72 14.13 -5.65 -10.32
N ALA A 73 15.14 -5.57 -9.46
CA ALA A 73 15.19 -4.61 -8.36
C ALA A 73 15.84 -3.31 -8.85
N GLU A 74 15.09 -2.21 -8.84
CA GLU A 74 15.59 -0.91 -9.31
C GLU A 74 16.23 -0.11 -8.17
N GLY A 75 17.25 0.71 -8.50
CA GLY A 75 18.07 1.42 -7.52
C GLY A 75 17.33 2.43 -6.63
N PHE A 76 16.12 2.82 -7.04
CA PHE A 76 15.18 3.66 -6.28
C PHE A 76 13.79 3.00 -6.17
N GLY A 77 13.65 1.73 -6.59
CA GLY A 77 12.41 0.98 -6.51
C GLY A 77 12.19 0.36 -5.12
N PRO A 78 10.96 -0.02 -4.77
CA PRO A 78 10.67 -0.67 -3.50
C PRO A 78 11.39 -2.01 -3.35
N VAL A 79 11.35 -2.60 -2.14
CA VAL A 79 11.78 -3.98 -1.93
C VAL A 79 10.96 -4.88 -2.86
N LEU A 80 11.65 -5.65 -3.69
CA LEU A 80 11.03 -6.65 -4.56
C LEU A 80 10.84 -7.92 -3.71
N LYS A 81 9.57 -8.33 -3.52
CA LYS A 81 9.18 -9.59 -2.88
C LYS A 81 8.55 -10.50 -3.93
N VAL A 82 9.03 -11.74 -4.08
CA VAL A 82 8.58 -12.70 -5.10
C VAL A 82 8.47 -14.09 -4.49
N ASN A 83 7.38 -14.81 -4.75
CA ASN A 83 7.31 -16.24 -4.50
C ASN A 83 8.12 -16.94 -5.59
N ILE A 84 9.14 -17.69 -5.20
CA ILE A 84 10.05 -18.35 -6.13
C ILE A 84 9.85 -19.86 -6.21
N LEU A 85 8.81 -20.41 -5.57
CA LEU A 85 8.61 -21.85 -5.48
C LEU A 85 8.55 -22.51 -6.86
N ASP A 86 7.82 -21.90 -7.80
CA ASP A 86 7.66 -22.40 -9.17
C ASP A 86 8.92 -22.21 -10.06
N HIS A 87 9.91 -21.46 -9.58
CA HIS A 87 11.19 -21.23 -10.26
C HIS A 87 12.31 -22.15 -9.75
N LEU A 88 12.06 -22.91 -8.69
CA LEU A 88 13.02 -23.86 -8.14
C LEU A 88 12.97 -25.19 -8.90
N VAL A 89 14.12 -25.85 -9.00
CA VAL A 89 14.25 -27.21 -9.55
C VAL A 89 14.69 -28.18 -8.47
N ASP A 90 14.35 -29.47 -8.62
CA ASP A 90 14.80 -30.50 -7.69
C ASP A 90 16.32 -30.70 -7.80
N GLY A 91 17.02 -30.66 -6.66
CA GLY A 91 18.46 -30.73 -6.59
C GLY A 91 19.14 -29.35 -6.67
N LYS A 92 20.03 -29.16 -7.64
CA LYS A 92 20.90 -27.97 -7.71
C LYS A 92 20.16 -26.78 -8.32
N ASN A 93 20.16 -25.67 -7.59
CA ASN A 93 19.61 -24.39 -8.00
C ASN A 93 20.74 -23.34 -8.11
N GLU A 94 20.69 -22.47 -9.12
CA GLU A 94 21.61 -21.34 -9.29
C GLU A 94 20.85 -20.02 -9.31
N ILE A 95 21.28 -19.07 -8.47
CA ILE A 95 20.84 -17.68 -8.54
C ILE A 95 21.95 -16.78 -9.11
N ILE A 96 21.58 -15.95 -10.08
CA ILE A 96 22.46 -14.98 -10.74
C ILE A 96 21.88 -13.58 -10.55
N LEU A 97 22.69 -12.70 -9.97
CA LEU A 97 22.40 -11.28 -9.77
C LEU A 97 23.25 -10.45 -10.73
N SER A 98 22.64 -9.92 -11.78
CA SER A 98 23.30 -9.03 -12.74
C SER A 98 22.97 -7.59 -12.41
N ALA A 99 23.94 -6.85 -11.87
CA ALA A 99 23.75 -5.52 -11.32
C ALA A 99 24.55 -4.44 -12.05
N ARG A 100 23.96 -3.24 -12.16
CA ARG A 100 24.65 -2.03 -12.64
C ARG A 100 24.36 -0.83 -11.76
N SER A 101 25.40 -0.08 -11.44
CA SER A 101 25.30 1.16 -10.69
C SER A 101 24.55 2.25 -11.48
N THR A 102 23.62 2.92 -10.80
CA THR A 102 22.94 4.15 -11.24
C THR A 102 23.44 5.39 -10.49
N GLY A 103 24.42 5.23 -9.60
CA GLY A 103 24.98 6.32 -8.79
C GLY A 103 26.42 6.04 -8.30
N LYS A 104 26.84 6.74 -7.25
CA LYS A 104 28.19 6.62 -6.68
C LYS A 104 28.31 5.58 -5.57
N THR A 105 27.20 5.17 -4.98
CA THR A 105 27.14 4.33 -3.79
C THR A 105 26.26 3.08 -4.00
N PRO A 106 26.53 2.26 -5.03
CA PRO A 106 25.71 1.10 -5.32
C PRO A 106 25.85 0.02 -4.24
N ALA A 107 24.73 -0.57 -3.86
CA ALA A 107 24.68 -1.72 -2.97
C ALA A 107 23.45 -2.59 -3.30
N LEU A 108 23.52 -3.88 -2.99
CA LEU A 108 22.36 -4.77 -3.05
C LEU A 108 22.35 -5.71 -1.84
N ALA A 109 21.17 -6.17 -1.46
CA ALA A 109 20.99 -7.19 -0.45
C ALA A 109 19.78 -8.06 -0.80
N LEU A 110 19.90 -9.37 -0.58
CA LEU A 110 18.86 -10.35 -0.87
C LEU A 110 18.75 -11.38 0.25
N LYS A 111 17.51 -11.79 0.53
CA LYS A 111 17.14 -12.89 1.43
C LYS A 111 16.18 -13.81 0.70
N ILE A 112 16.42 -15.12 0.74
CA ILE A 112 15.47 -16.16 0.38
C ILE A 112 15.11 -16.90 1.67
N GLU A 113 13.82 -17.04 1.92
CA GLU A 113 13.27 -17.81 3.03
C GLU A 113 12.54 -19.04 2.46
N LEU A 114 13.03 -20.22 2.84
CA LEU A 114 12.50 -21.51 2.45
C LEU A 114 11.88 -22.16 3.68
N VAL A 115 10.59 -22.53 3.61
CA VAL A 115 9.87 -23.20 4.70
C VAL A 115 9.51 -24.59 4.25
N ASP A 116 9.84 -25.60 5.05
CA ASP A 116 9.47 -26.99 4.77
C ASP A 116 8.10 -27.37 5.35
N HIS A 117 7.57 -28.54 4.98
CA HIS A 117 6.30 -29.05 5.51
C HIS A 117 6.30 -29.31 7.03
N SER A 118 7.47 -29.32 7.68
CA SER A 118 7.62 -29.40 9.13
C SER A 118 7.72 -28.02 9.80
N ASN A 119 7.48 -26.94 9.04
CA ASN A 119 7.57 -25.55 9.47
C ASN A 119 8.99 -25.14 9.93
N LYS A 120 10.03 -25.81 9.41
CA LYS A 120 11.42 -25.43 9.65
C LYS A 120 11.89 -24.48 8.55
N ASN A 121 12.47 -23.36 8.97
CA ASN A 121 12.92 -22.31 8.06
C ASN A 121 14.41 -22.47 7.73
N GLN A 122 14.74 -22.33 6.46
CA GLN A 122 16.11 -22.18 5.95
C GLN A 122 16.22 -20.82 5.28
N ILE A 123 17.28 -20.09 5.60
CA ILE A 123 17.55 -18.75 5.05
C ILE A 123 18.81 -18.80 4.20
N ILE A 124 18.71 -18.28 2.97
CA ILE A 124 19.84 -17.97 2.11
C ILE A 124 19.90 -16.45 2.00
N ALA A 125 21.06 -15.85 2.26
CA ALA A 125 21.17 -14.39 2.27
C ALA A 125 22.51 -13.94 1.67
N THR A 126 22.54 -12.74 1.12
CA THR A 126 23.75 -12.13 0.56
C THR A 126 24.82 -11.98 1.63
N SER A 127 26.04 -12.37 1.28
CA SER A 127 27.24 -12.18 2.11
C SER A 127 28.48 -11.99 1.23
N ALA A 128 29.60 -11.62 1.84
CA ALA A 128 30.89 -11.55 1.16
C ALA A 128 31.38 -12.89 0.56
N ASP A 129 30.77 -14.02 0.94
CA ASP A 129 31.15 -15.37 0.48
C ASP A 129 30.52 -15.76 -0.87
N TRP A 130 29.61 -14.94 -1.40
CA TRP A 130 29.02 -15.16 -2.72
C TRP A 130 30.09 -15.03 -3.82
N LYS A 131 29.86 -15.64 -4.99
CA LYS A 131 30.87 -15.72 -6.05
C LYS A 131 30.69 -14.57 -7.04
N PRO A 132 31.66 -13.63 -7.17
CA PRO A 132 31.60 -12.62 -8.23
C PRO A 132 32.06 -13.21 -9.56
N GLU A 133 31.58 -12.66 -10.67
CA GLU A 133 32.09 -12.98 -12.00
C GLU A 133 33.40 -12.23 -12.32
N GLY A 134 34.33 -12.93 -12.98
CA GLY A 134 35.61 -12.39 -13.44
C GLY A 134 36.79 -12.69 -12.50
N THR A 135 37.92 -13.07 -13.09
CA THR A 135 39.20 -13.26 -12.41
C THR A 135 39.64 -11.91 -11.80
N ASN A 136 39.81 -11.86 -10.48
CA ASN A 136 40.14 -10.66 -9.66
C ASN A 136 38.96 -9.77 -9.19
N SER A 137 37.71 -10.18 -9.36
CA SER A 137 36.58 -9.52 -8.69
C SER A 137 36.47 -9.97 -7.22
N LYS A 138 36.21 -9.05 -6.29
CA LYS A 138 35.98 -9.34 -4.87
C LYS A 138 34.69 -8.66 -4.39
N ILE A 139 33.81 -9.45 -3.78
CA ILE A 139 32.63 -8.93 -3.07
C ILE A 139 33.09 -8.35 -1.74
N ILE A 140 32.55 -7.19 -1.41
CA ILE A 140 32.75 -6.54 -0.11
C ILE A 140 31.40 -6.46 0.62
N SER A 141 31.41 -6.76 1.91
CA SER A 141 30.31 -6.43 2.81
C SER A 141 30.36 -4.94 3.12
N LEU A 142 29.21 -4.27 2.99
CA LEU A 142 28.98 -2.87 3.34
C LEU A 142 28.21 -2.75 4.67
N GLY A 143 27.92 -3.89 5.32
CA GLY A 143 27.31 -4.01 6.62
C GLY A 143 26.03 -4.84 6.64
N ASP A 144 25.64 -5.27 7.84
CA ASP A 144 24.44 -6.06 8.08
C ASP A 144 23.17 -5.24 7.81
N LEU A 145 22.28 -5.72 6.95
CA LEU A 145 20.98 -5.10 6.72
C LEU A 145 19.98 -5.43 7.83
N ALA A 146 20.17 -6.55 8.55
CA ALA A 146 19.28 -6.96 9.62
C ALA A 146 19.38 -6.10 10.88
N VAL A 147 20.34 -5.17 10.99
CA VAL A 147 20.29 -4.14 12.06
C VAL A 147 19.39 -2.96 11.69
N GLU A 148 18.89 -2.90 10.46
CA GLU A 148 18.00 -1.85 10.00
C GLU A 148 16.53 -2.24 10.23
N LYS A 149 15.87 -1.52 11.14
CA LYS A 149 14.50 -1.82 11.60
C LYS A 149 13.49 -1.94 10.47
N TRP A 150 13.60 -1.12 9.43
CA TRP A 150 12.69 -1.14 8.29
C TRP A 150 12.73 -2.42 7.47
N TRP A 151 13.82 -3.19 7.54
CA TRP A 151 13.92 -4.46 6.84
C TRP A 151 13.21 -5.59 7.59
N ASN A 152 13.22 -5.53 8.93
CA ASN A 152 12.72 -6.60 9.80
C ASN A 152 11.29 -6.40 10.26
N LEU A 153 10.80 -5.15 10.30
CA LEU A 153 9.42 -4.90 10.67
C LEU A 153 8.47 -5.48 9.61
N SER A 154 7.50 -6.25 10.07
CA SER A 154 6.40 -6.71 9.25
C SER A 154 5.51 -5.54 8.82
N ASP A 155 4.84 -5.71 7.69
CA ASP A 155 3.82 -4.76 7.25
C ASP A 155 2.73 -4.66 8.33
N LEU A 156 2.23 -3.44 8.59
CA LEU A 156 1.15 -3.25 9.55
C LEU A 156 -0.15 -3.85 8.98
N LEU A 157 -0.57 -4.98 9.54
CA LEU A 157 -1.85 -5.60 9.21
C LEU A 157 -2.92 -5.10 10.18
N ILE A 158 -4.13 -4.92 9.64
CA ILE A 158 -5.32 -4.78 10.47
C ILE A 158 -5.75 -6.18 10.81
N ASP A 159 -5.67 -6.50 12.07
CA ASP A 159 -6.03 -7.81 12.56
C ASP A 159 -7.46 -7.82 13.08
N GLU A 160 -7.83 -8.98 13.60
CA GLU A 160 -9.19 -9.29 14.02
C GLU A 160 -9.61 -8.61 15.32
N VAL A 161 -8.66 -8.05 16.09
CA VAL A 161 -8.94 -7.31 17.32
C VAL A 161 -9.16 -5.82 17.04
N ASP A 162 -8.76 -5.29 15.88
CA ASP A 162 -8.95 -3.90 15.51
C ASP A 162 -10.44 -3.52 15.34
N ASP A 163 -10.94 -2.65 16.22
CA ASP A 163 -12.35 -2.23 16.25
C ASP A 163 -12.52 -0.77 15.81
N TYR A 164 -12.92 -0.55 14.55
CA TYR A 164 -13.25 0.80 14.06
C TYR A 164 -14.30 1.53 14.91
N THR A 165 -15.20 0.78 15.54
CA THR A 165 -16.31 1.35 16.31
C THR A 165 -15.95 1.61 17.77
N GLN A 166 -14.68 1.43 18.14
CA GLN A 166 -14.19 1.65 19.51
C GLN A 166 -14.61 3.01 20.07
N TRP A 167 -14.65 4.07 19.25
CA TRP A 167 -15.06 5.41 19.66
C TRP A 167 -16.46 5.47 20.29
N LYS A 168 -17.36 4.54 19.93
CA LYS A 168 -18.71 4.47 20.54
C LYS A 168 -18.64 4.15 22.03
N ARG A 169 -17.62 3.39 22.47
CA ARG A 169 -17.36 3.12 23.89
C ARG A 169 -16.99 4.42 24.62
N ALA A 170 -16.28 5.34 23.95
CA ALA A 170 -15.95 6.65 24.50
C ALA A 170 -17.14 7.63 24.50
N SER A 171 -18.13 7.47 23.60
CA SER A 171 -19.33 8.33 23.58
C SER A 171 -20.20 8.21 24.83
N ASN A 172 -20.21 7.03 25.47
CA ASN A 172 -21.05 6.75 26.63
C ASN A 172 -20.29 6.82 27.97
N SER A 173 -19.02 7.21 27.95
CA SER A 173 -18.17 7.22 29.14
C SER A 173 -18.24 8.53 29.90
N GLU A 174 -18.30 8.47 31.22
CA GLU A 174 -18.20 9.66 32.08
C GLU A 174 -16.75 10.18 32.21
N LYS A 175 -15.76 9.31 32.00
CA LYS A 175 -14.32 9.59 32.16
C LYS A 175 -13.52 9.14 30.93
N ALA A 176 -12.33 9.69 30.78
CA ALA A 176 -11.38 9.21 29.78
C ALA A 176 -10.92 7.78 30.12
N THR A 177 -10.47 7.04 29.11
CA THR A 177 -10.02 5.65 29.27
C THR A 177 -8.86 5.54 30.25
N ASP A 178 -8.89 4.53 31.10
CA ASP A 178 -7.80 4.26 32.05
C ASP A 178 -6.54 3.76 31.31
N PRO A 179 -5.36 4.39 31.50
CA PRO A 179 -4.12 3.98 30.86
C PRO A 179 -3.68 2.54 31.14
N SER A 180 -4.11 1.94 32.24
CA SER A 180 -3.83 0.53 32.57
C SER A 180 -4.40 -0.46 31.55
N SER A 181 -5.37 -0.03 30.74
CA SER A 181 -5.94 -0.83 29.64
C SER A 181 -5.17 -0.72 28.32
N PHE A 182 -4.18 0.17 28.23
CA PHE A 182 -3.44 0.39 26.99
C PHE A 182 -2.35 -0.65 26.80
N GLN A 183 -2.08 -0.96 25.54
CA GLN A 183 -0.90 -1.71 25.13
C GLN A 183 0.12 -0.72 24.58
N ILE A 184 1.32 -0.74 25.12
CA ILE A 184 2.43 0.13 24.73
C ILE A 184 3.70 -0.72 24.63
N ILE A 185 4.63 -0.30 23.78
CA ILE A 185 5.95 -0.93 23.71
C ILE A 185 6.67 -0.90 25.09
N PRO A 186 7.58 -1.83 25.37
CA PRO A 186 8.24 -1.93 26.68
C PRO A 186 8.99 -0.66 27.08
N ASN A 187 9.13 -0.45 28.39
CA ASN A 187 9.88 0.66 29.01
C ASN A 187 9.26 2.06 28.86
N TYR A 188 7.96 2.14 28.59
CA TYR A 188 7.22 3.39 28.62
C TYR A 188 6.12 3.34 29.67
N LYS A 189 5.82 4.50 30.27
CA LYS A 189 4.74 4.70 31.22
C LYS A 189 3.72 5.67 30.62
N VAL A 190 2.43 5.35 30.73
CA VAL A 190 1.33 6.22 30.33
C VAL A 190 0.55 6.69 31.55
N GLU A 191 0.26 7.98 31.61
CA GLU A 191 -0.41 8.63 32.73
C GLU A 191 -1.59 9.46 32.22
N LEU A 192 -2.76 9.37 32.88
CA LEU A 192 -3.91 10.22 32.60
C LEU A 192 -3.81 11.48 33.47
N LEU A 193 -3.63 12.64 32.84
CA LEU A 193 -3.52 13.92 33.54
C LEU A 193 -4.88 14.56 33.80
N ARG A 194 -5.81 14.42 32.85
CA ARG A 194 -7.15 15.03 32.95
C ARG A 194 -8.16 14.30 32.08
N SER A 195 -9.36 14.07 32.62
CA SER A 195 -10.56 13.85 31.82
C SER A 195 -11.29 15.17 31.61
N ALA A 196 -11.77 15.43 30.40
CA ALA A 196 -12.51 16.65 30.09
C ALA A 196 -13.73 16.84 31.01
N LEU A 197 -14.00 18.06 31.43
CA LEU A 197 -15.26 18.39 32.11
C LEU A 197 -16.41 18.53 31.08
N PRO A 198 -17.68 18.38 31.48
CA PRO A 198 -18.82 18.46 30.56
C PRO A 198 -18.83 19.72 29.68
N GLU A 199 -18.46 20.86 30.25
CA GLU A 199 -18.37 22.15 29.56
C GLU A 199 -17.13 22.28 28.64
N GLU A 200 -16.11 21.45 28.85
CA GLU A 200 -14.91 21.40 27.99
C GLU A 200 -15.19 20.57 26.73
N GLY A 201 -16.10 19.60 26.81
CA GLY A 201 -16.53 18.78 25.67
C GLY A 201 -15.42 17.91 25.11
N SER A 202 -15.41 17.78 23.78
CA SER A 202 -14.46 16.95 23.03
C SER A 202 -13.30 17.80 22.50
N TRP A 203 -12.09 17.23 22.46
CA TRP A 203 -10.85 17.90 22.09
C TRP A 203 -10.28 17.35 20.77
N VAL A 204 -9.76 18.25 19.93
CA VAL A 204 -9.33 17.92 18.56
C VAL A 204 -7.89 18.31 18.23
N ASN A 205 -7.24 19.15 19.03
CA ASN A 205 -5.85 19.57 18.80
C ASN A 205 -5.17 19.97 20.12
N ILE A 206 -3.83 19.86 20.18
CA ILE A 206 -2.99 20.25 21.32
C ILE A 206 -1.71 20.96 20.85
N ALA A 207 -1.28 21.98 21.57
CA ALA A 207 0.04 22.60 21.37
C ALA A 207 0.63 23.12 22.68
N PHE A 208 1.95 23.03 22.83
CA PHE A 208 2.67 23.68 23.91
C PHE A 208 2.99 25.13 23.61
N ASP A 209 2.76 26.01 24.59
CA ASP A 209 3.25 27.38 24.54
C ASP A 209 4.72 27.50 25.00
N PRO A 210 5.41 28.63 24.75
CA PRO A 210 6.79 28.81 25.16
C PRO A 210 7.05 28.75 26.68
N LYS A 211 6.00 28.88 27.51
CA LYS A 211 6.06 28.79 28.97
C LYS A 211 5.81 27.34 29.45
N GLY A 212 5.66 26.36 28.55
CA GLY A 212 5.42 24.96 28.88
C GLY A 212 3.98 24.63 29.26
N ARG A 213 3.02 25.54 29.02
CA ARG A 213 1.59 25.30 29.24
C ARG A 213 0.98 24.65 28.01
N ILE A 214 -0.10 23.90 28.22
CA ILE A 214 -0.78 23.15 27.16
C ILE A 214 -2.02 23.92 26.71
N THR A 215 -2.14 24.25 25.43
CA THR A 215 -3.39 24.71 24.84
C THR A 215 -4.08 23.56 24.13
N VAL A 216 -5.35 23.31 24.45
CA VAL A 216 -6.22 22.36 23.75
C VAL A 216 -7.29 23.08 22.96
N ALA A 217 -7.57 22.60 21.76
CA ALA A 217 -8.72 23.03 20.96
C ALA A 217 -9.91 22.13 21.18
N ARG A 218 -11.09 22.73 21.33
CA ARG A 218 -12.36 22.03 21.44
C ARG A 218 -12.95 21.76 20.05
N GLU A 219 -13.61 20.60 19.90
CA GLU A 219 -14.35 20.21 18.69
C GLU A 219 -15.44 21.25 18.36
N ASP A 220 -16.15 21.72 19.38
CA ASP A 220 -17.25 22.68 19.21
C ASP A 220 -16.70 24.10 18.95
N LYS A 221 -16.23 24.76 20.02
CA LYS A 221 -15.64 26.09 19.94
C LYS A 221 -14.72 26.42 21.11
N GLY A 222 -13.75 27.28 20.85
CA GLY A 222 -12.86 27.85 21.85
C GLY A 222 -11.62 27.01 22.15
N LEU A 223 -10.72 27.64 22.89
CA LEU A 223 -9.43 27.12 23.31
C LEU A 223 -9.32 27.17 24.83
N ILE A 224 -8.75 26.12 25.43
CA ILE A 224 -8.48 26.04 26.86
C ILE A 224 -6.97 25.89 27.05
N ARG A 225 -6.40 26.66 27.97
CA ARG A 225 -5.00 26.51 28.40
C ARG A 225 -4.93 25.84 29.76
N TYR A 226 -4.02 24.90 29.91
CA TYR A 226 -3.71 24.23 31.15
C TYR A 226 -2.27 24.52 31.60
N SER A 227 -2.11 24.86 32.87
CA SER A 227 -0.79 24.90 33.51
C SER A 227 -0.51 23.57 34.19
N LEU A 228 0.72 23.09 34.04
CA LEU A 228 1.21 21.87 34.67
C LEU A 228 1.89 22.18 36.02
N SER A 229 1.97 21.18 36.89
CA SER A 229 2.86 21.20 38.06
C SER A 229 4.33 21.20 37.63
N ASP A 230 5.25 21.54 38.52
CA ASP A 230 6.70 21.61 38.22
C ASP A 230 7.28 20.29 37.67
N ASN A 231 6.71 19.15 38.07
CA ASN A 231 7.09 17.83 37.59
C ASN A 231 6.24 17.32 36.40
N SER A 232 5.32 18.14 35.89
CA SER A 232 4.41 17.84 34.78
C SER A 232 3.43 16.69 34.99
N GLU A 233 3.29 16.17 36.22
CA GLU A 233 2.41 15.03 36.53
C GLU A 233 0.96 15.42 36.80
N LYS A 234 0.65 16.72 36.95
CA LYS A 234 -0.69 17.21 37.28
C LYS A 234 -1.02 18.52 36.59
N ILE A 235 -2.31 18.74 36.34
CA ILE A 235 -2.85 20.04 35.91
C ILE A 235 -3.16 20.86 37.17
N VAL A 236 -2.60 22.07 37.26
CA VAL A 236 -2.78 22.98 38.41
C VAL A 236 -3.71 24.16 38.11
N LYS A 237 -3.89 24.52 36.83
CA LYS A 237 -4.76 25.61 36.41
C LYS A 237 -5.40 25.30 35.06
N ALA A 238 -6.63 25.75 34.86
CA ALA A 238 -7.36 25.70 33.59
C ALA A 238 -7.92 27.09 33.26
N GLU A 239 -7.72 27.57 32.04
CA GLU A 239 -8.08 28.91 31.60
C GLU A 239 -8.74 28.85 30.23
N LYS A 240 -9.89 29.51 30.05
CA LYS A 240 -10.48 29.66 28.71
C LYS A 240 -9.86 30.88 28.04
N ILE A 241 -9.08 30.68 27.00
CA ILE A 241 -8.32 31.75 26.31
C ILE A 241 -8.98 32.19 24.99
N ASN A 242 -9.96 31.41 24.50
CA ASN A 242 -10.83 31.78 23.39
C ASN A 242 -12.16 31.03 23.53
N ASP A 243 -13.28 31.61 23.10
CA ASP A 243 -14.61 31.01 23.25
C ASP A 243 -15.51 31.08 21.99
N ASP A 244 -14.97 31.56 20.86
CA ASP A 244 -15.72 31.84 19.64
C ASP A 244 -15.20 31.13 18.37
N LEU A 245 -13.91 30.83 18.27
CA LEU A 245 -13.35 30.08 17.13
C LEU A 245 -13.86 28.64 17.11
N LYS A 246 -14.33 28.17 15.96
CA LYS A 246 -15.04 26.89 15.85
C LYS A 246 -14.13 25.81 15.25
N GLU A 247 -14.08 24.66 15.92
CA GLU A 247 -13.35 23.46 15.50
C GLU A 247 -11.91 23.77 15.03
N CYS A 248 -11.05 24.20 15.95
CA CYS A 248 -9.66 24.52 15.62
C CYS A 248 -8.85 23.22 15.50
N ARG A 249 -8.51 22.82 14.27
CA ARG A 249 -7.82 21.54 14.00
C ARG A 249 -6.31 21.68 13.85
N GLY A 250 -5.80 22.91 13.85
CA GLY A 250 -4.36 23.20 13.86
C GLY A 250 -4.06 24.33 14.84
N LEU A 251 -3.19 24.05 15.80
CA LEU A 251 -2.61 25.04 16.71
C LEU A 251 -1.09 25.01 16.57
N LEU A 252 -0.49 26.18 16.46
CA LEU A 252 0.96 26.29 16.35
C LEU A 252 1.44 27.53 17.09
N TYR A 253 2.21 27.33 18.16
CA TYR A 253 3.01 28.41 18.73
C TYR A 253 4.29 28.57 17.91
N ALA A 254 4.43 29.72 17.25
CA ALA A 254 5.59 30.08 16.46
C ALA A 254 5.72 31.60 16.46
N HIS A 255 6.93 32.14 16.24
CA HIS A 255 7.16 33.59 16.15
C HIS A 255 6.58 34.39 17.34
N GLY A 256 6.57 33.80 18.55
CA GLY A 256 6.05 34.43 19.77
C GLY A 256 4.52 34.57 19.84
N THR A 257 3.77 33.91 18.97
CA THR A 257 2.30 34.05 18.85
C THR A 257 1.64 32.69 18.61
N LEU A 258 0.31 32.62 18.77
CA LEU A 258 -0.48 31.43 18.47
C LEU A 258 -1.14 31.55 17.09
N TYR A 259 -0.79 30.64 16.18
CA TYR A 259 -1.51 30.45 14.93
C TYR A 259 -2.63 29.43 15.10
N VAL A 260 -3.81 29.73 14.57
CA VAL A 260 -5.02 28.90 14.73
C VAL A 260 -5.69 28.65 13.39
N HIS A 261 -5.71 27.39 12.95
CA HIS A 261 -6.42 26.95 11.76
C HIS A 261 -7.82 26.47 12.17
N ALA A 262 -8.79 27.37 12.04
CA ALA A 262 -10.15 27.18 12.54
C ALA A 262 -11.06 26.65 11.41
N ASN A 263 -11.39 25.36 11.46
CA ASN A 263 -12.07 24.67 10.38
C ASN A 263 -13.47 25.21 10.13
N ASN A 264 -14.30 25.26 11.17
CA ASN A 264 -15.68 25.73 11.07
C ASN A 264 -15.81 27.25 11.02
N SER A 265 -14.75 27.98 11.40
CA SER A 265 -14.60 29.42 11.12
C SER A 265 -14.05 29.73 9.72
N LYS A 266 -13.70 28.70 8.94
CA LYS A 266 -13.19 28.78 7.56
C LYS A 266 -11.92 29.62 7.36
N SER A 267 -11.10 29.76 8.40
CA SER A 267 -10.02 30.76 8.42
C SER A 267 -8.81 30.35 9.25
N LEU A 268 -7.64 30.86 8.86
CA LEU A 268 -6.39 30.84 9.60
C LEU A 268 -6.17 32.20 10.26
N TYR A 269 -5.95 32.20 11.57
CA TYR A 269 -5.72 33.39 12.39
C TYR A 269 -4.34 33.38 13.06
N ARG A 270 -3.87 34.57 13.43
CA ARG A 270 -2.76 34.81 14.36
C ARG A 270 -3.31 35.53 15.59
N LEU A 271 -3.10 34.95 16.77
CA LEU A 271 -3.53 35.48 18.07
C LEU A 271 -2.31 35.97 18.86
N GLU A 272 -2.28 37.24 19.21
CA GLU A 272 -1.12 37.87 19.86
C GLU A 272 -1.47 38.25 21.30
N ASP A 273 -0.54 37.95 22.20
CA ASP A 273 -0.50 38.31 23.61
C ASP A 273 0.52 39.44 23.73
N LYS A 274 0.04 40.69 23.67
CA LYS A 274 0.86 41.90 23.50
C LYS A 274 1.46 42.41 24.80
N ASP A 275 0.82 42.13 25.93
CA ASP A 275 1.28 42.52 27.26
C ASP A 275 1.87 41.34 28.05
N GLU A 276 1.92 40.15 27.43
CA GLU A 276 2.48 38.90 27.97
C GLU A 276 1.74 38.38 29.22
N ASP A 277 0.51 38.85 29.44
CA ASP A 277 -0.34 38.48 30.58
C ASP A 277 -0.95 37.08 30.43
N GLY A 278 -0.83 36.49 29.23
CA GLY A 278 -1.38 35.19 28.88
C GLY A 278 -2.77 35.24 28.27
N THR A 279 -3.33 36.40 27.97
CA THR A 279 -4.54 36.54 27.16
C THR A 279 -4.17 36.93 25.73
N PHE A 280 -5.14 36.95 24.82
CA PHE A 280 -4.88 37.29 23.42
C PHE A 280 -5.72 38.51 23.04
N GLU A 281 -5.08 39.67 22.92
CA GLU A 281 -5.77 40.95 22.71
C GLU A 281 -6.08 41.18 21.23
N THR A 282 -5.27 40.61 20.33
CA THR A 282 -5.47 40.77 18.88
C THR A 282 -5.67 39.45 18.16
N ARG A 283 -6.59 39.48 17.19
CA ARG A 283 -6.87 38.40 16.25
C ARG A 283 -6.71 38.91 14.82
N ASN A 284 -5.62 38.53 14.17
CA ASN A 284 -5.36 38.89 12.79
C ASN A 284 -5.76 37.75 11.86
N LEU A 285 -6.60 38.03 10.85
CA LEU A 285 -6.94 37.08 9.80
C LEU A 285 -5.78 36.97 8.80
N LEU A 286 -5.18 35.79 8.66
CA LEU A 286 -4.09 35.56 7.71
C LEU A 286 -4.59 35.02 6.37
N HIS A 287 -5.52 34.08 6.41
CA HIS A 287 -6.09 33.45 5.22
C HIS A 287 -7.51 32.97 5.48
N MET A 288 -8.42 33.28 4.57
CA MET A 288 -9.77 32.73 4.53
C MET A 288 -9.87 31.82 3.31
N SER A 289 -10.47 30.65 3.47
CA SER A 289 -10.64 29.67 2.39
C SER A 289 -12.09 29.20 2.28
N GLU A 290 -12.52 28.90 1.07
CA GLU A 290 -13.88 28.40 0.80
C GLU A 290 -13.97 26.87 0.84
N GLY A 291 -15.18 26.33 0.67
CA GLY A 291 -15.44 24.88 0.68
C GLY A 291 -16.11 24.38 1.97
N GLY A 292 -16.14 23.06 2.11
CA GLY A 292 -16.76 22.32 3.21
C GLY A 292 -15.86 22.12 4.45
N PHE A 293 -16.32 21.27 5.36
CA PHE A 293 -15.74 21.09 6.70
C PHE A 293 -15.20 19.68 6.99
N GLY A 294 -15.68 18.66 6.26
CA GLY A 294 -15.33 17.25 6.53
C GLY A 294 -13.83 16.98 6.38
N HIS A 295 -13.36 16.92 5.13
CA HIS A 295 -11.93 16.92 4.82
C HIS A 295 -11.46 18.38 4.73
N GLY A 296 -11.30 18.97 5.91
CA GLY A 296 -11.31 20.42 6.10
C GLY A 296 -9.93 21.06 6.22
N ARG A 297 -9.91 22.18 6.93
CA ARG A 297 -8.72 22.94 7.32
C ARG A 297 -8.14 22.24 8.54
N ASN A 298 -7.06 21.49 8.35
CA ASN A 298 -6.53 20.60 9.39
C ASN A 298 -5.38 21.30 10.12
N ASP A 299 -4.16 20.77 10.04
CA ASP A 299 -3.07 21.15 10.93
C ASP A 299 -2.17 22.30 10.42
N LEU A 300 -1.24 22.74 11.28
CA LEU A 300 -0.22 23.74 11.00
C LEU A 300 1.18 23.23 11.40
N ALA A 301 2.19 23.62 10.64
CA ALA A 301 3.59 23.45 11.05
C ALA A 301 4.45 24.65 10.63
N MET A 302 5.53 24.87 11.37
CA MET A 302 6.57 25.82 10.98
C MET A 302 7.67 25.07 10.22
N GLY A 303 7.93 25.48 8.98
CA GLY A 303 9.05 24.95 8.20
C GLY A 303 10.40 25.44 8.72
N PRO A 304 11.51 24.77 8.33
CA PRO A 304 12.88 25.15 8.75
C PRO A 304 13.28 26.57 8.32
N GLU A 305 12.59 27.13 7.32
CA GLU A 305 12.79 28.51 6.87
C GLU A 305 11.98 29.56 7.65
N GLY A 306 11.24 29.16 8.69
CA GLY A 306 10.39 30.04 9.49
C GLY A 306 9.04 30.37 8.85
N LYS A 307 8.67 29.76 7.72
CA LYS A 307 7.36 29.92 7.09
C LYS A 307 6.31 29.04 7.75
N ILE A 308 5.05 29.47 7.68
CA ILE A 308 3.89 28.71 8.17
C ILE A 308 3.32 27.87 7.04
N TYR A 309 3.13 26.58 7.30
CA TYR A 309 2.51 25.61 6.42
C TYR A 309 1.14 25.24 6.97
N ALA A 310 0.10 25.41 6.16
CA ALA A 310 -1.28 25.04 6.49
C ALA A 310 -1.77 23.94 5.56
N ILE A 311 -2.13 22.79 6.14
CA ILE A 311 -2.57 21.62 5.38
C ILE A 311 -4.10 21.52 5.35
N ASN A 312 -4.63 21.22 4.16
CA ASN A 312 -6.06 21.22 3.86
C ASN A 312 -6.46 19.94 3.14
N GLY A 313 -7.68 19.45 3.41
CA GLY A 313 -8.32 18.36 2.67
C GLY A 313 -9.08 18.80 1.43
N ASP A 314 -9.59 17.82 0.69
CA ASP A 314 -10.26 17.98 -0.60
C ASP A 314 -11.64 18.62 -0.54
N SER A 315 -12.17 18.88 0.66
CA SER A 315 -13.37 19.68 0.83
C SER A 315 -13.06 21.18 0.85
N VAL A 316 -11.79 21.59 0.96
CA VAL A 316 -11.37 22.99 0.90
C VAL A 316 -11.00 23.33 -0.54
N ASN A 317 -11.56 24.44 -1.05
CA ASN A 317 -11.26 24.87 -2.42
C ASN A 317 -9.78 25.27 -2.52
N LEU A 318 -9.14 24.92 -3.64
CA LEU A 318 -7.81 25.45 -3.96
C LEU A 318 -7.89 26.99 -4.05
N PRO A 319 -6.98 27.72 -3.41
CA PRO A 319 -6.97 29.18 -3.48
C PRO A 319 -6.57 29.66 -4.88
N GLU A 320 -7.30 30.64 -5.40
CA GLU A 320 -6.98 31.33 -6.66
C GLU A 320 -6.13 32.59 -6.42
N GLY A 321 -5.46 33.08 -7.47
CA GLY A 321 -4.72 34.35 -7.42
C GLY A 321 -3.43 34.34 -6.60
N ILE A 322 -3.01 33.19 -6.07
CA ILE A 322 -1.72 33.02 -5.37
C ILE A 322 -0.74 32.19 -6.22
N ILE A 323 0.54 32.23 -5.87
CA ILE A 323 1.58 31.47 -6.58
C ILE A 323 1.26 29.97 -6.47
N ASN A 324 1.27 29.26 -7.58
CA ASN A 324 1.02 27.83 -7.64
C ASN A 324 2.29 27.11 -8.11
N ARG A 325 2.87 26.27 -7.25
CA ARG A 325 4.13 25.54 -7.54
C ARG A 325 3.94 24.26 -8.33
N MET A 326 2.71 23.76 -8.47
CA MET A 326 2.42 22.58 -9.28
C MET A 326 2.55 22.89 -10.77
N SER A 327 2.47 21.86 -11.62
CA SER A 327 2.45 22.01 -13.08
C SER A 327 1.42 23.07 -13.52
N PRO A 328 1.80 24.10 -14.30
CA PRO A 328 0.86 25.11 -14.80
C PRO A 328 -0.12 24.56 -15.85
N LEU A 329 0.13 23.34 -16.35
CA LEU A 329 -0.66 22.70 -17.39
C LEU A 329 -1.74 21.77 -16.83
N ARG A 330 -1.74 21.57 -15.53
CA ARG A 330 -2.59 20.60 -14.84
C ARG A 330 -4.09 20.83 -15.05
N ASN A 331 -4.52 22.09 -15.07
CA ASN A 331 -5.94 22.45 -15.24
C ASN A 331 -6.42 22.34 -16.69
N LYS A 332 -5.50 22.23 -17.66
CA LYS A 332 -5.82 22.18 -19.09
C LYS A 332 -6.23 20.78 -19.58
N HIS A 333 -6.10 19.75 -18.74
CA HIS A 333 -6.24 18.36 -19.15
C HIS A 333 -7.18 17.57 -18.23
N LEU A 334 -7.93 16.62 -18.80
CA LEU A 334 -8.89 15.80 -18.08
C LEU A 334 -8.24 14.54 -17.48
N PRO A 335 -8.70 14.07 -16.30
CA PRO A 335 -9.66 14.73 -15.42
C PRO A 335 -9.04 15.95 -14.71
N SER A 336 -9.74 17.09 -14.80
CA SER A 336 -9.30 18.33 -14.16
C SER A 336 -9.42 18.21 -12.63
N PRO A 337 -8.42 18.65 -11.86
CA PRO A 337 -8.49 18.71 -10.40
C PRO A 337 -9.53 19.72 -9.95
N LYS A 338 -10.72 19.26 -9.55
CA LYS A 338 -11.74 20.15 -8.95
C LYS A 338 -11.63 20.22 -7.42
N ASN A 339 -11.49 19.05 -6.78
CA ASN A 339 -11.50 18.91 -5.33
C ASN A 339 -10.28 18.10 -4.88
N GLU A 340 -9.39 18.72 -4.11
CA GLU A 340 -8.18 18.07 -3.61
C GLU A 340 -7.56 18.78 -2.41
N GLY A 341 -6.95 17.96 -1.56
CA GLY A 341 -6.14 18.43 -0.46
C GLY A 341 -4.85 19.05 -0.97
N HIS A 342 -4.40 20.07 -0.24
CA HIS A 342 -3.28 20.91 -0.62
C HIS A 342 -2.64 21.56 0.61
N VAL A 343 -1.41 22.03 0.41
CA VAL A 343 -0.63 22.73 1.44
C VAL A 343 -0.41 24.17 0.98
N ILE A 344 -0.84 25.13 1.81
CA ILE A 344 -0.53 26.55 1.62
C ILE A 344 0.67 26.88 2.48
N ARG A 345 1.67 27.54 1.88
CA ARG A 345 2.83 28.07 2.58
C ARG A 345 2.80 29.60 2.56
N MET A 346 3.10 30.24 3.67
CA MET A 346 3.11 31.71 3.80
C MET A 346 4.14 32.20 4.81
N ASP A 347 4.45 33.50 4.77
CA ASP A 347 5.26 34.15 5.81
C ASP A 347 4.48 34.23 7.14
N SER A 348 5.18 34.54 8.24
CA SER A 348 4.61 34.62 9.59
C SER A 348 3.48 35.66 9.75
N ASP A 349 3.35 36.60 8.81
CA ASP A 349 2.28 37.60 8.72
C ASP A 349 1.22 37.31 7.65
N GLY A 350 1.28 36.13 7.02
CA GLY A 350 0.35 35.72 5.99
C GLY A 350 0.63 36.30 4.60
N ARG A 351 1.72 37.04 4.39
CA ARG A 351 2.14 37.47 3.03
C ARG A 351 2.79 36.32 2.25
N ASN A 352 3.03 36.57 0.96
CA ASN A 352 3.74 35.67 0.04
C ASN A 352 3.19 34.23 0.02
N LYS A 353 1.86 34.12 0.01
CA LYS A 353 1.15 32.85 -0.03
C LYS A 353 1.44 32.10 -1.34
N GLU A 354 1.66 30.80 -1.21
CA GLU A 354 1.83 29.91 -2.35
C GLU A 354 1.25 28.52 -2.05
N ILE A 355 0.71 27.86 -3.07
CA ILE A 355 0.36 26.44 -3.00
C ILE A 355 1.66 25.66 -3.16
N PHE A 356 2.07 24.97 -2.08
CA PHE A 356 3.31 24.23 -2.00
C PHE A 356 3.23 22.89 -2.74
N CYS A 357 2.18 22.12 -2.47
CA CYS A 357 1.84 20.87 -3.15
C CYS A 357 0.33 20.62 -3.06
N ALA A 358 -0.20 19.70 -3.88
CA ALA A 358 -1.62 19.36 -3.91
C ALA A 358 -1.89 17.92 -4.37
N GLY A 359 -3.15 17.60 -4.69
CA GLY A 359 -3.56 16.25 -5.10
C GLY A 359 -3.64 15.25 -3.94
N LEU A 360 -3.76 15.72 -2.71
CA LEU A 360 -4.04 14.90 -1.52
C LEU A 360 -5.57 14.70 -1.39
N ARG A 361 -6.03 13.85 -0.47
CA ARG A 361 -7.48 13.73 -0.18
C ARG A 361 -7.86 14.31 1.18
N ASN A 362 -7.41 13.70 2.26
CA ASN A 362 -7.70 14.14 3.62
C ASN A 362 -6.42 14.04 4.47
N PRO A 363 -5.38 14.83 4.13
CA PRO A 363 -4.18 14.93 4.93
C PRO A 363 -4.50 15.71 6.22
N TYR A 364 -4.30 15.09 7.38
CA TYR A 364 -4.69 15.73 8.64
C TYR A 364 -3.52 16.50 9.28
N GLY A 365 -2.50 15.80 9.76
CA GLY A 365 -1.32 16.42 10.39
C GLY A 365 -0.23 16.80 9.39
N ILE A 366 0.62 17.76 9.76
CA ILE A 366 1.86 18.07 9.04
C ILE A 366 3.00 18.31 10.05
N ASP A 367 4.18 17.78 9.77
CA ASP A 367 5.38 18.07 10.57
C ASP A 367 6.68 17.85 9.76
N PHE A 368 7.80 18.35 10.28
CA PHE A 368 9.10 18.33 9.64
C PHE A 368 10.08 17.40 10.37
N ASN A 369 10.85 16.63 9.60
CA ASN A 369 11.95 15.83 10.16
C ASN A 369 13.22 16.67 10.40
N GLU A 370 14.27 16.05 10.94
CA GLU A 370 15.56 16.70 11.22
C GLU A 370 16.29 17.23 9.96
N ASP A 371 15.98 16.68 8.78
CA ASP A 371 16.49 17.14 7.48
C ASP A 371 15.71 18.35 6.91
N GLY A 372 14.66 18.81 7.62
CA GLY A 372 13.78 19.89 7.18
C GLY A 372 12.81 19.49 6.06
N GLU A 373 12.46 18.20 5.97
CA GLU A 373 11.49 17.67 5.01
C GLU A 373 10.11 17.50 5.64
N ALA A 374 9.06 17.89 4.91
CA ALA A 374 7.68 17.86 5.38
C ALA A 374 7.01 16.51 5.11
N PHE A 375 6.23 16.02 6.09
CA PHE A 375 5.45 14.80 5.97
C PHE A 375 3.98 15.03 6.32
N THR A 376 3.11 14.11 5.90
CA THR A 376 1.71 14.03 6.35
C THR A 376 1.24 12.59 6.39
N TYR A 377 0.13 12.36 7.08
CA TYR A 377 -0.65 11.12 7.02
C TYR A 377 -1.98 11.39 6.30
N ASP A 378 -2.14 10.83 5.11
CA ASP A 378 -3.27 11.07 4.21
C ASP A 378 -4.18 9.84 4.09
N ALA A 379 -5.48 10.09 4.00
CA ALA A 379 -6.52 9.08 3.84
C ALA A 379 -7.07 9.10 2.42
N ASP A 380 -6.97 7.98 1.68
CA ASP A 380 -7.12 7.94 0.22
C ASP A 380 -8.10 6.86 -0.33
N ALA A 381 -9.40 7.03 -0.09
CA ALA A 381 -10.52 6.19 -0.58
C ALA A 381 -10.70 4.83 0.13
N GLU A 382 -10.69 4.84 1.46
CA GLU A 382 -10.90 3.65 2.31
C GLU A 382 -12.24 2.95 2.08
N PHE A 383 -13.22 3.69 1.57
CA PHE A 383 -14.55 3.17 1.22
C PHE A 383 -14.51 2.15 0.09
N ASP A 384 -13.54 2.28 -0.82
CA ASP A 384 -13.45 1.54 -2.07
C ASP A 384 -12.59 0.27 -1.96
N MET A 385 -12.24 -0.16 -0.75
CA MET A 385 -11.43 -1.36 -0.51
C MET A 385 -11.90 -2.56 -1.34
N GLY A 386 -10.98 -3.25 -2.01
CA GLY A 386 -11.28 -4.36 -2.93
C GLY A 386 -11.49 -3.94 -4.39
N THR A 387 -11.52 -2.64 -4.70
CA THR A 387 -11.52 -2.10 -6.07
C THR A 387 -10.09 -1.78 -6.57
N PRO A 388 -9.88 -1.61 -7.89
CA PRO A 388 -8.58 -1.24 -8.46
C PRO A 388 -8.06 0.15 -8.06
N TRP A 389 -8.97 1.08 -7.76
CA TRP A 389 -8.68 2.47 -7.40
C TRP A 389 -8.59 2.71 -5.88
N TYR A 390 -8.86 1.69 -5.05
CA TYR A 390 -8.55 1.73 -3.62
C TYR A 390 -7.09 2.07 -3.38
N ARG A 391 -6.83 2.95 -2.41
CA ARG A 391 -5.50 3.16 -1.88
C ARG A 391 -5.57 3.10 -0.35
N PRO A 392 -4.56 2.51 0.31
CA PRO A 392 -4.48 2.58 1.77
C PRO A 392 -4.23 4.02 2.22
N THR A 393 -4.44 4.30 3.50
CA THR A 393 -3.89 5.48 4.19
C THR A 393 -2.36 5.39 4.17
N GLN A 394 -1.68 6.52 4.03
CA GLN A 394 -0.24 6.54 3.70
C GLN A 394 0.48 7.71 4.33
N ILE A 395 1.73 7.48 4.70
CA ILE A 395 2.67 8.53 5.03
C ILE A 395 3.27 9.07 3.74
N LYS A 396 3.14 10.38 3.52
CA LYS A 396 3.58 11.07 2.30
C LYS A 396 4.67 12.09 2.62
N HIS A 397 5.75 12.04 1.87
CA HIS A 397 6.81 13.06 1.83
C HIS A 397 6.40 14.20 0.89
N LEU A 398 6.11 15.36 1.46
CA LEU A 398 5.58 16.56 0.81
C LEU A 398 6.72 17.39 0.21
N THR A 399 6.77 17.48 -1.11
CA THR A 399 7.81 18.21 -1.85
C THR A 399 7.20 19.33 -2.71
N SER A 400 7.97 20.39 -2.98
CA SER A 400 7.47 21.54 -3.75
C SER A 400 6.99 21.12 -5.14
N GLY A 401 5.78 21.54 -5.52
CA GLY A 401 5.16 21.22 -6.81
C GLY A 401 4.66 19.78 -6.96
N ALA A 402 4.69 18.96 -5.89
CA ALA A 402 4.11 17.62 -5.92
C ALA A 402 2.60 17.64 -6.16
N ASP A 403 2.13 16.72 -7.01
CA ASP A 403 0.72 16.41 -7.24
C ASP A 403 0.49 14.92 -6.93
N PHE A 404 -0.15 14.63 -5.79
CA PHE A 404 -0.36 13.26 -5.31
C PHE A 404 -1.53 12.51 -5.98
N GLY A 405 -2.10 13.08 -7.05
CA GLY A 405 -2.95 12.34 -7.98
C GLY A 405 -4.41 12.13 -7.58
N TRP A 406 -4.86 12.64 -6.42
CA TRP A 406 -6.27 12.58 -6.03
C TRP A 406 -7.15 13.35 -7.02
N ARG A 407 -8.13 12.66 -7.61
CA ARG A 407 -9.12 13.18 -8.57
C ARG A 407 -10.46 12.46 -8.39
N ALA A 408 -10.90 12.33 -7.14
CA ALA A 408 -12.08 11.57 -6.74
C ALA A 408 -12.10 10.10 -7.21
N VAL A 409 -11.80 9.17 -6.31
CA VAL A 409 -12.03 7.72 -6.43
C VAL A 409 -11.58 7.12 -7.79
N THR A 410 -12.48 6.99 -8.79
CA THR A 410 -12.19 6.37 -10.09
C THR A 410 -11.42 7.28 -11.06
N GLY A 411 -11.40 8.60 -10.82
CA GLY A 411 -10.65 9.57 -11.64
C GLY A 411 -9.18 9.69 -11.26
N LYS A 412 -8.74 9.02 -10.18
CA LYS A 412 -7.38 9.09 -9.64
C LYS A 412 -6.32 8.85 -10.70
N TRP A 413 -5.25 9.63 -10.61
CA TRP A 413 -4.02 9.35 -11.35
C TRP A 413 -3.27 8.19 -10.68
N PRO A 414 -3.01 7.07 -11.39
CA PRO A 414 -2.39 5.91 -10.75
C PRO A 414 -0.93 6.14 -10.31
N PRO A 415 -0.52 5.64 -9.12
CA PRO A 415 0.80 5.87 -8.55
C PRO A 415 1.90 5.00 -9.18
N TYR A 416 1.59 4.10 -10.12
CA TYR A 416 2.61 3.33 -10.84
C TYR A 416 3.26 4.11 -12.00
N TYR A 417 2.75 5.31 -12.31
CA TYR A 417 3.39 6.19 -13.28
C TYR A 417 4.59 6.91 -12.66
N PRO A 418 5.79 6.91 -13.26
CA PRO A 418 7.04 7.45 -12.68
C PRO A 418 7.00 8.89 -12.23
N ASP A 419 6.19 9.71 -12.89
CA ASP A 419 6.01 11.11 -12.59
C ASP A 419 4.97 11.36 -11.48
N HIS A 420 4.34 10.31 -10.94
CA HIS A 420 3.58 10.40 -9.70
C HIS A 420 4.57 10.46 -8.52
N PRO A 421 4.47 11.44 -7.60
CA PRO A 421 5.40 11.56 -6.47
C PRO A 421 5.56 10.25 -5.68
N ASP A 422 4.46 9.56 -5.38
CA ASP A 422 4.50 8.28 -4.65
C ASP A 422 5.15 7.11 -5.41
N ASN A 423 5.46 7.25 -6.72
CA ASN A 423 6.15 6.21 -7.47
C ASN A 423 7.66 6.20 -7.23
N ALA A 424 8.23 7.31 -6.75
CA ALA A 424 9.62 7.35 -6.27
C ALA A 424 9.80 6.62 -4.92
N GLN A 425 8.89 5.69 -4.61
CA GLN A 425 8.62 5.07 -3.31
C GLN A 425 7.73 5.93 -2.40
N HIS A 426 6.54 5.38 -2.06
CA HIS A 426 5.73 5.87 -0.94
C HIS A 426 6.52 5.66 0.34
N SER A 427 6.39 6.57 1.32
CA SER A 427 7.20 6.43 2.52
C SER A 427 6.78 5.21 3.33
N VAL A 428 5.48 5.07 3.65
CA VAL A 428 4.89 3.86 4.29
C VAL A 428 3.39 3.74 3.96
N HIS A 429 2.90 2.52 3.69
CA HIS A 429 1.47 2.19 3.70
C HIS A 429 1.04 1.75 5.10
N ILE A 430 -0.04 2.34 5.62
CA ILE A 430 -0.58 2.01 6.96
C ILE A 430 -1.81 1.09 6.85
N GLY A 431 -2.31 0.88 5.63
CA GLY A 431 -3.51 0.09 5.39
C GLY A 431 -4.76 0.95 5.54
N LYS A 432 -5.74 0.49 6.32
CA LYS A 432 -6.95 1.27 6.61
C LYS A 432 -6.75 2.03 7.91
N GLY A 433 -7.26 3.26 7.96
CA GLY A 433 -7.18 4.05 9.17
C GLY A 433 -8.02 5.31 9.07
N SER A 434 -7.94 6.14 10.10
CA SER A 434 -8.50 7.49 10.10
C SER A 434 -7.44 8.46 10.65
N PRO A 435 -6.64 9.10 9.77
CA PRO A 435 -5.61 10.06 10.17
C PRO A 435 -6.18 11.24 10.97
N THR A 436 -5.50 11.65 12.03
CA THR A 436 -5.86 12.83 12.85
C THR A 436 -4.69 13.73 13.24
N GLY A 437 -3.47 13.23 13.40
CA GLY A 437 -2.35 14.08 13.79
C GLY A 437 -1.04 13.37 13.53
N ILE A 438 0.01 14.15 13.29
CA ILE A 438 1.37 13.63 13.20
C ILE A 438 2.35 14.55 13.91
N ARG A 439 3.37 14.00 14.57
CA ARG A 439 4.53 14.76 15.06
C ARG A 439 5.79 13.91 15.04
N PHE A 440 6.93 14.52 14.78
CA PHE A 440 8.23 13.90 14.98
C PHE A 440 8.62 13.91 16.46
N GLY A 441 9.27 12.84 16.90
CA GLY A 441 9.77 12.69 18.26
C GLY A 441 10.98 13.56 18.62
N THR A 442 11.37 14.54 17.80
CA THR A 442 12.67 15.21 17.89
C THR A 442 12.87 16.00 19.18
N LYS A 443 11.77 16.42 19.82
CA LYS A 443 11.74 17.09 21.13
C LYS A 443 11.69 16.12 22.31
N SER A 444 11.59 14.82 22.07
CA SER A 444 11.44 13.82 23.13
C SER A 444 12.77 13.45 23.80
N ASN A 445 12.66 12.94 25.03
CA ASN A 445 13.72 12.22 25.74
C ASN A 445 13.63 10.70 25.52
N PHE A 446 13.01 10.28 24.42
CA PHE A 446 12.92 8.87 24.06
C PHE A 446 14.25 8.36 23.47
N PRO A 447 14.48 7.03 23.42
CA PRO A 447 15.63 6.47 22.73
C PRO A 447 15.75 6.99 21.30
N GLN A 448 16.99 7.09 20.80
CA GLN A 448 17.31 7.80 19.56
C GLN A 448 16.48 7.36 18.33
N GLU A 449 16.18 6.06 18.21
CA GLU A 449 15.31 5.55 17.13
C GLU A 449 13.88 6.12 17.19
N TYR A 450 13.34 6.30 18.40
CA TYR A 450 12.00 6.83 18.67
C TYR A 450 11.99 8.36 18.65
N LYS A 451 13.13 8.99 18.93
CA LYS A 451 13.32 10.43 18.79
C LYS A 451 13.25 10.88 17.33
N ARG A 452 13.77 10.05 16.42
CA ARG A 452 13.75 10.31 14.96
C ARG A 452 12.49 9.81 14.26
N ALA A 453 11.66 9.03 14.96
CA ALA A 453 10.42 8.50 14.41
C ALA A 453 9.35 9.59 14.22
N LEU A 454 8.50 9.41 13.21
CA LEU A 454 7.25 10.15 13.09
C LEU A 454 6.14 9.36 13.77
N TYR A 455 5.41 10.00 14.68
CA TYR A 455 4.23 9.43 15.31
C TYR A 455 3.00 9.82 14.50
N ALA A 456 2.30 8.83 13.95
CA ALA A 456 1.07 9.01 13.18
C ALA A 456 -0.12 8.47 13.96
N LEU A 457 -1.16 9.29 14.10
CA LEU A 457 -2.36 8.96 14.86
C LEU A 457 -3.43 8.32 13.98
N ASP A 458 -3.96 7.20 14.46
CA ASP A 458 -5.08 6.50 13.85
C ASP A 458 -6.27 6.46 14.81
N TRP A 459 -7.20 7.38 14.58
CA TRP A 459 -8.41 7.55 15.37
C TRP A 459 -9.34 6.33 15.31
N ALA A 460 -9.42 5.68 14.15
CA ALA A 460 -10.37 4.61 13.89
C ALA A 460 -10.11 3.41 14.78
N TYR A 461 -8.85 3.00 14.85
CA TYR A 461 -8.44 1.78 15.55
C TYR A 461 -7.77 2.07 16.91
N GLY A 462 -7.64 3.35 17.25
CA GLY A 462 -7.12 3.81 18.53
C GLY A 462 -5.65 3.48 18.73
N ARG A 463 -4.81 3.93 17.78
CA ARG A 463 -3.38 3.60 17.71
C ARG A 463 -2.54 4.86 17.49
N ILE A 464 -1.40 4.92 18.16
CA ILE A 464 -0.27 5.78 17.82
C ILE A 464 0.76 4.88 17.14
N ILE A 465 1.13 5.22 15.92
CA ILE A 465 2.01 4.41 15.07
C ILE A 465 3.34 5.15 14.93
N ALA A 466 4.45 4.51 15.31
CA ALA A 466 5.78 5.06 15.07
C ALA A 466 6.26 4.64 13.68
N ILE A 467 6.72 5.61 12.90
CA ILE A 467 7.22 5.45 11.54
C ILE A 467 8.72 5.68 11.55
N HIS A 468 9.47 4.64 11.21
CA HIS A 468 10.93 4.63 11.16
C HIS A 468 11.39 4.85 9.73
N PHE A 469 11.99 6.01 9.45
CA PHE A 469 12.46 6.36 8.11
C PHE A 469 13.92 5.99 7.87
N VAL A 470 14.22 5.67 6.62
CA VAL A 470 15.57 5.58 6.07
C VAL A 470 15.66 6.40 4.79
N THR A 471 16.70 7.22 4.68
CA THR A 471 16.91 8.06 3.51
C THR A 471 17.26 7.21 2.29
N ARG A 472 16.70 7.51 1.13
CA ARG A 472 17.08 6.87 -0.14
C ARG A 472 16.82 7.81 -1.31
N GLY A 473 17.87 8.14 -2.05
CA GLY A 473 17.80 9.24 -3.02
C GLY A 473 17.43 10.56 -2.34
N SER A 474 16.63 11.41 -2.98
CA SER A 474 16.12 12.66 -2.42
C SER A 474 14.86 12.51 -1.55
N THR A 475 14.49 11.25 -1.23
CA THR A 475 13.29 10.88 -0.45
C THR A 475 13.62 9.83 0.63
N TYR A 476 12.60 9.16 1.16
CA TYR A 476 12.68 8.23 2.27
C TYR A 476 11.87 6.96 2.00
N MET A 477 12.39 5.85 2.50
CA MET A 477 11.65 4.64 2.82
C MET A 477 11.26 4.67 4.29
N GLY A 478 10.31 3.82 4.70
CA GLY A 478 10.14 3.55 6.11
C GLY A 478 9.42 2.24 6.39
N ALA A 479 9.28 1.97 7.68
CA ALA A 479 8.41 0.93 8.21
C ALA A 479 7.65 1.48 9.41
N SER A 480 6.54 0.82 9.74
CA SER A 480 5.63 1.22 10.81
C SER A 480 5.59 0.18 11.91
N GLU A 481 5.46 0.64 13.15
CA GLU A 481 5.16 -0.20 14.31
C GLU A 481 4.10 0.47 15.18
N VAL A 482 3.26 -0.32 15.86
CA VAL A 482 2.31 0.25 16.80
C VAL A 482 3.02 0.58 18.10
N PHE A 483 3.18 1.87 18.36
CA PHE A 483 3.83 2.38 19.57
C PHE A 483 2.91 2.24 20.79
N LEU A 484 1.65 2.64 20.64
CA LEU A 484 0.64 2.62 21.70
C LEU A 484 -0.73 2.32 21.07
N ARG A 485 -1.54 1.47 21.69
CA ARG A 485 -2.95 1.25 21.33
C ARG A 485 -3.86 1.10 22.54
N GLY A 486 -5.13 1.46 22.39
CA GLY A 486 -6.15 1.30 23.44
C GLY A 486 -7.57 1.20 22.88
N LYS A 487 -8.52 0.73 23.69
CA LYS A 487 -9.92 0.51 23.28
C LYS A 487 -10.90 0.92 24.40
N PRO A 488 -11.50 2.12 24.38
CA PRO A 488 -11.35 3.14 23.35
C PRO A 488 -10.09 3.98 23.50
N LEU A 489 -9.54 4.44 22.37
CA LEU A 489 -8.43 5.40 22.33
C LEU A 489 -8.46 6.22 21.05
N ASN A 490 -9.56 6.91 20.81
CA ASN A 490 -9.78 7.77 19.64
C ASN A 490 -8.89 9.04 19.70
N VAL A 491 -7.60 8.85 19.45
CA VAL A 491 -6.54 9.87 19.43
C VAL A 491 -6.81 10.95 18.38
N THR A 492 -6.73 12.21 18.79
CA THR A 492 -7.00 13.36 17.91
C THR A 492 -5.76 14.19 17.63
N ASP A 493 -4.87 14.37 18.59
CA ASP A 493 -3.61 15.07 18.36
C ASP A 493 -2.57 14.78 19.45
N LEU A 494 -1.30 15.12 19.18
CA LEU A 494 -0.20 14.98 20.12
C LEU A 494 0.84 16.10 19.97
N ASP A 495 1.60 16.38 21.02
CA ASP A 495 2.79 17.23 21.00
C ASP A 495 3.78 16.77 22.09
N PHE A 496 5.01 17.26 22.05
CA PHE A 496 6.05 16.95 23.03
C PHE A 496 6.31 18.14 23.95
N GLY A 497 6.21 17.88 25.26
CA GLY A 497 6.40 18.90 26.29
C GLY A 497 7.87 19.24 26.54
N PRO A 498 8.15 20.31 27.30
CA PRO A 498 9.51 20.72 27.65
C PRO A 498 10.26 19.71 28.53
N ASP A 499 9.54 18.78 29.16
CA ASP A 499 10.11 17.64 29.90
C ASP A 499 10.53 16.47 28.99
N GLY A 500 10.34 16.61 27.67
CA GLY A 500 10.64 15.59 26.67
C GLY A 500 9.68 14.40 26.68
N ALA A 501 8.55 14.50 27.38
CA ALA A 501 7.48 13.50 27.32
C ALA A 501 6.53 13.79 26.16
N MET A 502 5.87 12.73 25.65
CA MET A 502 4.79 12.86 24.69
C MET A 502 3.48 13.17 25.43
N TYR A 503 2.70 14.10 24.91
CA TYR A 503 1.35 14.40 25.39
C TYR A 503 0.38 14.20 24.24
N PHE A 504 -0.71 13.48 24.49
CA PHE A 504 -1.73 13.27 23.47
C PHE A 504 -3.13 13.45 24.03
N VAL A 505 -4.05 13.82 23.16
CA VAL A 505 -5.46 13.97 23.47
C VAL A 505 -6.31 12.97 22.70
N THR A 506 -7.43 12.57 23.31
CA THR A 506 -8.50 11.84 22.63
C THR A 506 -9.70 12.74 22.38
N GLY A 507 -10.54 12.41 21.40
CA GLY A 507 -11.78 13.15 21.15
C GLY A 507 -12.38 12.93 19.75
N GLY A 508 -13.11 13.93 19.26
CA GLY A 508 -13.91 13.87 18.04
C GLY A 508 -15.25 13.13 18.25
N ARG A 509 -16.23 13.47 17.42
CA ARG A 509 -17.62 12.94 17.50
C ARG A 509 -18.27 13.16 18.88
N LYS A 510 -17.92 14.26 19.54
CA LYS A 510 -18.41 14.64 20.88
C LYS A 510 -18.15 13.58 21.96
N THR A 511 -17.11 12.76 21.77
CA THR A 511 -16.71 11.75 22.76
C THR A 511 -16.02 12.38 23.96
N LYS A 512 -15.95 11.64 25.07
CA LYS A 512 -15.24 12.07 26.26
C LYS A 512 -13.73 12.13 26.00
N SER A 513 -13.13 13.30 26.16
CA SER A 513 -11.70 13.51 25.96
C SER A 513 -10.86 13.24 27.21
N GLY A 514 -9.63 12.80 26.99
CA GLY A 514 -8.57 12.71 27.98
C GLY A 514 -7.27 13.33 27.49
N LEU A 515 -6.49 13.88 28.41
CA LEU A 515 -5.12 14.35 28.21
C LEU A 515 -4.18 13.38 28.91
N TYR A 516 -3.28 12.78 28.14
CA TYR A 516 -2.36 11.75 28.60
C TYR A 516 -0.91 12.20 28.42
N ARG A 517 -0.03 11.67 29.27
CA ARG A 517 1.42 11.85 29.22
C ARG A 517 2.11 10.50 29.08
N VAL A 518 3.09 10.40 28.18
CA VAL A 518 3.91 9.20 27.97
C VAL A 518 5.37 9.52 28.19
N SER A 519 6.00 8.82 29.13
CA SER A 519 7.42 8.98 29.48
C SER A 519 8.20 7.68 29.29
N TYR A 520 9.48 7.80 28.93
CA TYR A 520 10.40 6.67 28.88
C TYR A 520 10.95 6.40 30.29
N ILE A 521 10.85 5.15 30.75
CA ILE A 521 11.30 4.71 32.07
C ILE A 521 12.42 3.65 32.00
N GLY A 522 12.90 3.37 30.79
CA GLY A 522 14.01 2.44 30.57
C GLY A 522 15.37 3.05 30.88
N LYS A 523 16.42 2.23 30.74
CA LYS A 523 17.80 2.70 30.82
C LYS A 523 18.15 3.49 29.57
N GLU A 524 19.03 4.47 29.71
CA GLU A 524 19.57 5.19 28.56
C GLU A 524 20.21 4.20 27.56
N VAL A 525 19.79 4.30 26.31
CA VAL A 525 20.25 3.44 25.21
C VAL A 525 21.19 4.23 24.33
N ASN A 526 22.46 3.83 24.28
CA ASN A 526 23.44 4.43 23.38
C ASN A 526 23.05 4.17 21.91
N GLU A 527 23.24 5.17 21.05
CA GLU A 527 23.02 5.01 19.62
C GLU A 527 24.00 3.97 19.05
N ARG A 528 23.48 3.06 18.21
CA ARG A 528 24.33 2.10 17.51
C ARG A 528 25.20 2.80 16.47
N ASN A 529 26.37 2.25 16.21
CA ASN A 529 27.16 2.69 15.06
C ASN A 529 26.43 2.36 13.75
N MET A 530 26.38 3.33 12.84
CA MET A 530 25.91 3.11 11.47
C MET A 530 26.88 2.21 10.70
N THR A 531 26.32 1.33 9.87
CA THR A 531 27.06 0.53 8.90
C THR A 531 27.72 1.42 7.83
N LEU A 532 28.62 0.85 7.03
CA LEU A 532 29.24 1.59 5.93
C LEU A 532 28.19 2.01 4.89
N GLN A 533 27.26 1.12 4.55
CA GLN A 533 26.19 1.44 3.61
C GLN A 533 25.27 2.56 4.13
N GLU A 534 24.90 2.55 5.41
CA GLU A 534 24.09 3.61 6.00
C GLU A 534 24.76 4.98 5.89
N LYS A 535 26.06 5.05 6.20
CA LYS A 535 26.84 6.30 6.07
C LYS A 535 26.87 6.79 4.63
N MET A 536 27.19 5.90 3.68
CA MET A 536 27.24 6.21 2.25
C MET A 536 25.89 6.67 1.71
N ARG A 537 24.81 5.96 2.07
CA ARG A 537 23.44 6.30 1.68
C ARG A 537 23.01 7.63 2.26
N ASN A 538 23.25 7.90 3.54
CA ASN A 538 22.87 9.17 4.19
C ASN A 538 23.58 10.37 3.52
N GLU A 539 24.88 10.27 3.26
CA GLU A 539 25.64 11.33 2.58
C GLU A 539 25.15 11.57 1.15
N SER A 540 24.93 10.48 0.41
CA SER A 540 24.39 10.53 -0.95
C SER A 540 23.00 11.17 -0.96
N SER A 541 22.10 10.72 -0.09
CA SER A 541 20.75 11.24 0.03
C SER A 541 20.69 12.71 0.40
N HIS A 542 21.55 13.19 1.29
CA HIS A 542 21.67 14.61 1.59
C HIS A 542 21.98 15.43 0.33
N LYS A 543 22.95 15.00 -0.47
CA LYS A 543 23.30 15.68 -1.75
C LYS A 543 22.13 15.68 -2.74
N HIS A 544 21.39 14.57 -2.84
CA HIS A 544 20.20 14.49 -3.69
C HIS A 544 19.08 15.44 -3.20
N ARG A 545 18.86 15.56 -1.88
CA ARG A 545 17.90 16.53 -1.32
C ARG A 545 18.28 17.97 -1.64
N GLU A 546 19.56 18.33 -1.46
CA GLU A 546 20.04 19.67 -1.81
C GLU A 546 19.87 19.99 -3.31
N GLN A 547 20.15 19.02 -4.18
CA GLN A 547 19.90 19.16 -5.61
C GLN A 547 18.41 19.33 -5.92
N ARG A 548 17.52 18.53 -5.32
CA ARG A 548 16.07 18.67 -5.45
C ARG A 548 15.62 20.06 -5.02
N LYS A 549 15.99 20.50 -3.81
CA LYS A 549 15.62 21.82 -3.24
C LYS A 549 16.11 22.97 -4.12
N LYS A 550 17.29 22.85 -4.74
CA LYS A 550 17.81 23.84 -5.68
C LYS A 550 16.87 24.01 -6.87
N ILE A 551 16.41 22.91 -7.48
CA ILE A 551 15.48 22.92 -8.61
C ILE A 551 14.11 23.45 -8.17
N GLU A 552 13.61 23.01 -7.02
CA GLU A 552 12.30 23.44 -6.48
C GLU A 552 12.17 24.96 -6.27
N LYS A 553 13.28 25.71 -6.20
CA LYS A 553 13.27 27.18 -6.19
C LYS A 553 12.71 27.76 -7.48
N SER A 554 12.86 27.09 -8.62
CA SER A 554 12.33 27.55 -9.92
C SER A 554 10.83 27.28 -10.10
N HIS A 555 10.19 26.48 -9.23
CA HIS A 555 8.75 26.20 -9.29
C HIS A 555 7.88 27.45 -9.03
N LYS A 556 8.50 28.58 -8.68
CA LYS A 556 7.84 29.89 -8.55
C LYS A 556 8.49 30.99 -9.39
N SER A 557 9.49 30.67 -10.21
CA SER A 557 10.25 31.66 -10.98
C SER A 557 10.12 31.42 -12.50
N LYS A 558 10.49 32.43 -13.28
CA LYS A 558 10.62 32.35 -14.75
C LYS A 558 12.06 32.05 -15.20
N THR A 559 12.84 31.37 -14.35
CA THR A 559 14.21 30.97 -14.69
C THR A 559 14.37 29.47 -14.56
N ALA A 560 14.54 28.78 -15.69
CA ALA A 560 14.93 27.38 -15.70
C ALA A 560 16.33 27.21 -15.08
N ILE A 561 16.49 26.20 -14.23
CA ILE A 561 17.80 25.83 -13.70
C ILE A 561 18.33 24.70 -14.59
N PRO A 562 19.51 24.88 -15.25
CA PRO A 562 20.15 23.82 -16.02
C PRO A 562 20.39 22.58 -15.15
N PHE A 563 20.24 21.42 -15.76
CA PHE A 563 20.27 20.16 -15.04
C PHE A 563 21.20 19.14 -15.72
N GLU A 564 21.95 18.43 -14.90
CA GLU A 564 22.79 17.30 -15.30
C GLU A 564 21.97 16.00 -15.37
N GLU A 565 22.49 14.95 -15.99
CA GLU A 565 21.81 13.65 -16.01
C GLU A 565 21.64 13.10 -14.57
N VAL A 566 20.40 12.81 -14.18
CA VAL A 566 20.08 12.32 -12.83
C VAL A 566 19.11 11.15 -12.89
N THR A 567 19.42 10.15 -12.07
CA THR A 567 18.68 8.89 -11.99
C THR A 567 17.57 8.93 -10.93
N ASP A 568 17.68 9.78 -9.91
CA ASP A 568 16.69 9.95 -8.84
C ASP A 568 15.31 10.41 -9.35
N PRO A 569 14.23 9.65 -9.11
CA PRO A 569 12.91 9.98 -9.68
C PRO A 569 12.30 11.28 -9.15
N ARG A 570 12.53 11.66 -7.88
CA ARG A 570 11.97 12.90 -7.31
C ARG A 570 12.69 14.14 -7.82
N ILE A 571 13.99 14.07 -8.07
CA ILE A 571 14.72 15.16 -8.73
C ILE A 571 14.27 15.29 -10.19
N ARG A 572 14.12 14.17 -10.92
CA ARG A 572 13.58 14.21 -12.29
C ARG A 572 12.19 14.84 -12.35
N TYR A 573 11.31 14.47 -11.41
CA TYR A 573 9.99 15.11 -11.26
C TYR A 573 10.10 16.62 -11.02
N ALA A 574 10.93 17.05 -10.06
CA ALA A 574 11.15 18.48 -9.81
C ALA A 574 11.68 19.20 -11.07
N SER A 575 12.60 18.58 -11.80
CA SER A 575 13.13 19.12 -13.06
C SER A 575 12.04 19.25 -14.11
N ARG A 576 11.14 18.27 -14.24
CA ARG A 576 9.97 18.33 -15.13
C ARG A 576 9.06 19.51 -14.78
N ILE A 577 8.73 19.69 -13.50
CA ILE A 577 7.88 20.82 -13.05
C ILE A 577 8.57 22.16 -13.32
N SER A 578 9.87 22.26 -13.04
CA SER A 578 10.69 23.41 -13.41
C SER A 578 10.62 23.71 -14.92
N ALA A 579 10.76 22.70 -15.79
CA ALA A 579 10.66 22.86 -17.24
C ALA A 579 9.28 23.37 -17.68
N GLU A 580 8.20 22.84 -17.11
CA GLU A 580 6.82 23.25 -17.45
C GLU A 580 6.50 24.69 -17.03
N HIS A 581 7.06 25.18 -15.91
CA HIS A 581 6.97 26.61 -15.52
C HIS A 581 7.80 27.53 -16.42
N ASN A 582 8.83 27.00 -17.05
CA ASN A 582 9.85 27.76 -17.78
C ASN A 582 9.86 27.43 -19.28
N ALA A 583 8.70 27.10 -19.84
CA ALA A 583 8.53 26.59 -21.21
C ALA A 583 9.29 27.39 -22.28
N ASN A 584 9.34 28.73 -22.16
CA ASN A 584 10.02 29.62 -23.13
C ASN A 584 11.55 29.47 -23.15
N THR A 585 12.15 28.95 -22.08
CA THR A 585 13.61 28.81 -21.93
C THR A 585 14.07 27.36 -21.90
N PHE A 586 13.13 26.42 -21.85
CA PHE A 586 13.42 24.99 -21.78
C PHE A 586 13.70 24.44 -23.18
N ILE A 587 14.91 23.92 -23.37
CA ILE A 587 15.34 23.30 -24.63
C ILE A 587 15.41 21.79 -24.42
N PHE A 588 14.58 21.05 -25.17
CA PHE A 588 14.64 19.60 -25.26
C PHE A 588 15.30 19.19 -26.57
N SER A 589 16.30 18.30 -26.51
CA SER A 589 16.92 17.71 -27.71
C SER A 589 16.49 16.24 -27.85
N PRO A 590 15.75 15.87 -28.91
CA PRO A 590 15.40 14.48 -29.21
C PRO A 590 16.60 13.55 -29.45
N GLU A 591 17.80 14.10 -29.70
CA GLU A 591 19.04 13.33 -29.86
C GLU A 591 19.51 12.69 -28.56
N LYS A 592 19.05 13.19 -27.40
CA LYS A 592 19.35 12.59 -26.08
C LYS A 592 18.55 11.30 -25.79
N ILE A 593 17.54 10.99 -26.62
CA ILE A 593 16.83 9.71 -26.53
C ILE A 593 17.65 8.68 -27.32
N ASN A 594 18.50 7.92 -26.62
CA ASN A 594 19.28 6.84 -27.21
C ASN A 594 18.40 5.59 -27.43
N ASN A 595 18.70 4.80 -28.48
CA ASN A 595 18.00 3.54 -28.82
C ASN A 595 18.32 2.38 -27.84
N SER A 596 18.86 2.69 -26.69
CA SER A 596 19.72 1.81 -25.92
C SER A 596 18.97 1.32 -24.68
N THR A 597 18.42 0.11 -24.79
CA THR A 597 17.26 -0.35 -24.02
C THR A 597 17.56 -1.38 -22.93
N PHE A 598 18.83 -1.70 -22.70
CA PHE A 598 19.23 -2.65 -21.68
C PHE A 598 19.56 -1.98 -20.34
N LEU A 599 19.78 -2.80 -19.30
CA LEU A 599 20.52 -2.40 -18.11
C LEU A 599 21.86 -1.70 -18.44
N GLU A 600 22.36 -1.76 -19.68
CA GLU A 600 23.73 -1.46 -20.10
C GLU A 600 23.98 -0.06 -20.69
N ASP A 601 22.96 0.74 -20.97
CA ASP A 601 23.11 2.06 -21.61
C ASP A 601 22.54 3.25 -20.80
N SER A 602 22.71 4.49 -21.29
CA SER A 602 22.13 5.69 -20.67
C SER A 602 20.60 5.61 -20.70
N ILE A 603 19.97 5.63 -19.53
CA ILE A 603 18.52 5.55 -19.41
C ILE A 603 17.91 6.80 -20.06
N PRO A 604 16.95 6.69 -21.00
CA PRO A 604 16.39 7.86 -21.67
C PRO A 604 15.69 8.80 -20.68
N ASP A 605 15.87 10.10 -20.91
CA ASP A 605 15.28 11.19 -20.14
C ASP A 605 13.82 11.43 -20.55
N LEU A 606 12.98 10.48 -20.17
CA LEU A 606 11.55 10.43 -20.51
C LEU A 606 10.72 11.47 -19.72
N ASP A 607 11.21 12.00 -18.61
CA ASP A 607 10.55 13.06 -17.85
C ASP A 607 10.63 14.41 -18.58
N HIS A 608 11.80 14.78 -19.11
CA HIS A 608 11.93 16.00 -19.91
C HIS A 608 11.23 15.89 -21.26
N LEU A 609 11.16 14.69 -21.84
CA LEU A 609 10.28 14.44 -22.97
C LEU A 609 8.81 14.69 -22.56
N THR A 610 8.39 14.18 -21.40
CA THR A 610 7.05 14.43 -20.86
C THR A 610 6.80 15.94 -20.69
N ALA A 611 7.76 16.70 -20.17
CA ALA A 611 7.65 18.16 -20.10
C ALA A 611 7.48 18.78 -21.50
N LYS A 612 8.33 18.39 -22.48
CA LYS A 612 8.25 18.88 -23.86
C LYS A 612 6.89 18.58 -24.49
N LEU A 613 6.38 17.36 -24.35
CA LEU A 613 5.07 16.97 -24.84
C LEU A 613 3.94 17.74 -24.16
N ASN A 614 4.09 18.10 -22.88
CA ASN A 614 3.08 18.86 -22.17
C ASN A 614 3.01 20.32 -22.65
N ILE A 615 4.15 20.94 -22.99
CA ILE A 615 4.23 22.36 -23.41
C ILE A 615 4.10 22.58 -24.92
N ALA A 616 4.36 21.56 -25.74
CA ALA A 616 4.43 21.67 -27.20
C ALA A 616 3.08 22.06 -27.81
N SER A 617 3.15 22.86 -28.88
CA SER A 617 2.03 23.11 -29.79
C SER A 617 1.73 21.88 -30.66
N GLU A 618 0.52 21.81 -31.23
CA GLU A 618 0.14 20.72 -32.16
C GLU A 618 1.16 20.57 -33.30
N LYS A 619 1.67 21.69 -33.85
CA LYS A 619 2.69 21.67 -34.90
C LYS A 619 4.00 21.01 -34.43
N GLU A 620 4.50 21.38 -33.25
CA GLU A 620 5.72 20.79 -32.69
C GLU A 620 5.52 19.30 -32.36
N ILE A 621 4.31 18.91 -31.95
CA ILE A 621 3.98 17.50 -31.73
C ILE A 621 4.01 16.74 -33.06
N THR A 622 3.39 17.28 -34.10
CA THR A 622 3.46 16.75 -35.46
C THR A 622 4.91 16.59 -35.90
N GLU A 623 5.77 17.60 -35.76
CA GLU A 623 7.20 17.51 -36.10
C GLU A 623 7.99 16.49 -35.24
N LEU A 624 7.57 16.25 -33.99
CA LEU A 624 8.22 15.28 -33.09
C LEU A 624 7.85 13.82 -33.42
N ILE A 625 6.63 13.59 -33.94
CA ILE A 625 6.09 12.24 -34.21
C ILE A 625 6.09 11.88 -35.70
N GLU A 626 5.90 12.86 -36.59
CA GLU A 626 6.01 12.75 -38.04
C GLU A 626 7.44 13.12 -38.47
N THR A 627 8.08 12.20 -39.16
CA THR A 627 9.27 12.51 -39.94
C THR A 627 9.00 12.01 -41.36
N GLU A 628 9.30 12.81 -42.37
CA GLU A 628 9.24 12.40 -43.78
C GLU A 628 9.96 11.05 -43.99
N GLU A 629 9.65 10.39 -45.10
CA GLU A 629 10.02 8.99 -45.37
C GLU A 629 11.50 8.62 -45.15
N ILE A 630 12.40 9.60 -45.30
CA ILE A 630 13.86 9.47 -45.18
C ILE A 630 14.35 9.64 -43.72
N GLU A 631 13.63 10.39 -42.89
CA GLU A 631 13.99 10.66 -41.48
C GLU A 631 13.31 9.72 -40.48
N ARG A 632 12.53 8.74 -40.97
CA ARG A 632 11.76 7.74 -40.21
C ARG A 632 12.54 7.11 -39.04
N LYS A 633 13.87 6.95 -39.13
CA LYS A 633 14.72 6.40 -38.05
C LYS A 633 14.87 7.32 -36.82
N ASN A 634 14.55 8.61 -36.93
CA ASN A 634 14.81 9.62 -35.90
C ASN A 634 13.56 10.12 -35.14
N GLY A 635 12.36 9.80 -35.64
CA GLY A 635 11.09 10.17 -35.01
C GLY A 635 10.89 9.55 -33.62
N LEU A 636 10.15 10.25 -32.75
CA LEU A 636 10.00 9.89 -31.34
C LEU A 636 9.46 8.47 -31.10
N LEU A 637 8.42 8.08 -31.84
CA LEU A 637 7.78 6.77 -31.66
C LEU A 637 8.76 5.63 -32.03
N ASN A 638 9.53 5.79 -33.12
CA ASN A 638 10.51 4.81 -33.57
C ASN A 638 11.66 4.63 -32.58
N LYS A 639 12.16 5.71 -31.98
CA LYS A 639 13.19 5.65 -30.92
C LYS A 639 12.74 4.89 -29.66
N LEU A 640 11.43 4.74 -29.47
CA LEU A 640 10.84 4.12 -28.29
C LEU A 640 10.14 2.78 -28.58
N MET A 641 10.25 2.23 -29.81
CA MET A 641 9.57 0.97 -30.18
C MET A 641 10.05 -0.24 -29.37
N ASP A 642 11.29 -0.25 -28.91
CA ASP A 642 11.87 -1.32 -28.09
C ASP A 642 11.53 -1.18 -26.59
N TRP A 643 10.48 -0.44 -26.23
CA TRP A 643 10.10 -0.20 -24.83
C TRP A 643 9.92 -1.49 -24.01
N GLY A 644 9.50 -2.60 -24.63
CA GLY A 644 9.37 -3.91 -23.98
C GLY A 644 10.67 -4.45 -23.37
N LYS A 645 11.85 -3.96 -23.81
CA LYS A 645 13.16 -4.31 -23.25
C LYS A 645 13.59 -3.42 -22.08
N MET A 646 12.91 -2.29 -21.86
CA MET A 646 13.24 -1.35 -20.79
C MET A 646 12.91 -1.94 -19.41
N ILE A 647 13.57 -1.40 -18.37
CA ILE A 647 13.22 -1.70 -16.98
C ILE A 647 11.76 -1.30 -16.67
N PRO A 648 11.10 -1.95 -15.68
CA PRO A 648 9.67 -1.74 -15.41
C PRO A 648 9.26 -0.27 -15.23
N SER A 649 10.01 0.53 -14.47
CA SER A 649 9.68 1.96 -14.31
C SER A 649 9.64 2.72 -15.64
N LYS A 650 10.55 2.40 -16.57
CA LYS A 650 10.65 3.03 -17.88
C LYS A 650 9.56 2.56 -18.85
N GLN A 651 9.13 1.30 -18.73
CA GLN A 651 7.94 0.81 -19.42
C GLN A 651 6.69 1.60 -18.99
N PHE A 652 6.50 1.84 -17.70
CA PHE A 652 5.38 2.67 -17.22
C PHE A 652 5.52 4.14 -17.67
N GLU A 653 6.73 4.67 -17.74
CA GLU A 653 6.98 6.02 -18.26
C GLU A 653 6.58 6.14 -19.73
N TYR A 654 6.96 5.16 -20.56
CA TYR A 654 6.55 5.06 -21.96
C TYR A 654 5.03 5.01 -22.11
N ILE A 655 4.37 4.11 -21.38
CA ILE A 655 2.90 3.99 -21.39
C ILE A 655 2.25 5.32 -20.99
N ASN A 656 2.80 6.03 -20.00
CA ASN A 656 2.32 7.34 -19.57
C ASN A 656 2.52 8.42 -20.64
N ILE A 657 3.66 8.41 -21.33
CA ILE A 657 3.95 9.31 -22.46
C ILE A 657 2.90 9.12 -23.56
N ILE A 658 2.66 7.88 -23.97
CA ILE A 658 1.65 7.56 -24.99
C ILE A 658 0.25 8.00 -24.53
N ARG A 659 -0.13 7.66 -23.29
CA ARG A 659 -1.40 8.13 -22.70
C ARG A 659 -1.54 9.65 -22.75
N ARG A 660 -0.48 10.37 -22.36
CA ARG A 660 -0.48 11.84 -22.35
C ARG A 660 -0.58 12.40 -23.76
N LEU A 661 0.18 11.86 -24.71
CA LEU A 661 0.15 12.25 -26.11
C LEU A 661 -1.29 12.17 -26.67
N ILE A 662 -1.94 11.02 -26.49
CA ILE A 662 -3.32 10.78 -26.97
C ILE A 662 -4.33 11.67 -26.25
N SER A 663 -4.16 11.87 -24.94
CA SER A 663 -5.12 12.66 -24.15
C SER A 663 -5.02 14.19 -24.36
N ARG A 664 -3.94 14.68 -24.97
CA ARG A 664 -3.61 16.12 -25.02
C ARG A 664 -3.54 16.70 -26.42
N HIS A 665 -3.24 15.88 -27.42
CA HIS A 665 -2.94 16.32 -28.78
C HIS A 665 -3.71 15.52 -29.81
N LYS A 666 -3.89 16.10 -31.00
CA LYS A 666 -4.41 15.35 -32.14
C LYS A 666 -3.28 14.57 -32.78
N ILE A 667 -3.39 13.24 -32.75
CA ILE A 667 -2.37 12.37 -33.33
C ILE A 667 -2.77 12.01 -34.78
N PRO A 668 -1.84 12.08 -35.75
CA PRO A 668 -2.04 11.57 -37.12
C PRO A 668 -2.40 10.08 -37.13
N GLU A 669 -3.26 9.64 -38.07
CA GLU A 669 -3.73 8.24 -38.09
C GLU A 669 -2.58 7.24 -38.27
N GLN A 670 -1.53 7.59 -39.00
CA GLN A 670 -0.35 6.75 -39.15
C GLN A 670 0.40 6.54 -37.82
N ALA A 671 0.58 7.61 -37.04
CA ALA A 671 1.22 7.53 -35.72
C ALA A 671 0.35 6.74 -34.73
N LYS A 672 -0.98 6.86 -34.85
CA LYS A 672 -1.93 6.04 -34.09
C LYS A 672 -1.78 4.55 -34.41
N GLU A 673 -1.68 4.15 -35.67
CA GLU A 673 -1.46 2.74 -36.04
C GLU A 673 -0.10 2.22 -35.53
N GLN A 674 0.96 3.03 -35.58
CA GLN A 674 2.26 2.66 -34.98
C GLN A 674 2.17 2.43 -33.47
N ILE A 675 1.40 3.26 -32.76
CA ILE A 675 1.15 3.07 -31.31
C ILE A 675 0.39 1.77 -31.07
N ILE A 676 -0.65 1.49 -31.86
CA ILE A 676 -1.44 0.26 -31.75
C ILE A 676 -0.55 -0.97 -32.03
N GLU A 677 0.30 -0.92 -33.05
CA GLU A 677 1.25 -1.99 -33.37
C GLU A 677 2.25 -2.19 -32.22
N SER A 678 2.86 -1.11 -31.72
CA SER A 678 3.83 -1.14 -30.63
C SER A 678 3.26 -1.73 -29.33
N LEU A 679 2.08 -1.26 -28.91
CA LEU A 679 1.44 -1.70 -27.67
C LEU A 679 0.74 -3.07 -27.83
N GLY A 680 0.19 -3.35 -29.02
CA GLY A 680 -0.66 -4.52 -29.28
C GLY A 680 0.10 -5.77 -29.71
N LYS A 681 1.31 -5.64 -30.29
CA LYS A 681 2.11 -6.76 -30.83
C LYS A 681 2.31 -7.90 -29.83
N ASN A 682 2.67 -7.55 -28.60
CA ASN A 682 2.93 -8.49 -27.53
C ASN A 682 1.83 -8.46 -26.45
N PHE A 683 0.67 -7.83 -26.70
CA PHE A 683 -0.42 -7.86 -25.74
C PHE A 683 -1.17 -9.21 -25.84
N PRO A 684 -1.22 -10.01 -24.77
CA PRO A 684 -0.79 -9.72 -23.39
C PRO A 684 0.69 -9.90 -23.08
N TYR A 685 1.17 -9.07 -22.16
CA TYR A 685 2.50 -9.16 -21.56
C TYR A 685 2.51 -10.15 -20.39
N GLN A 686 3.68 -10.66 -20.03
CA GLN A 686 3.88 -11.50 -18.83
C GLN A 686 3.54 -10.75 -17.52
N SER A 687 3.66 -9.42 -17.51
CA SER A 687 3.38 -8.60 -16.32
C SER A 687 1.92 -8.16 -16.27
N ALA A 688 1.17 -8.64 -15.29
CA ALA A 688 -0.20 -8.20 -15.01
C ALA A 688 -0.30 -6.67 -14.84
N LYS A 689 0.69 -6.04 -14.19
CA LYS A 689 0.73 -4.58 -14.01
C LYS A 689 0.87 -3.83 -15.34
N ILE A 690 1.67 -4.35 -16.27
CA ILE A 690 1.79 -3.78 -17.63
C ILE A 690 0.47 -3.96 -18.38
N ASN A 691 -0.14 -5.14 -18.30
CA ASN A 691 -1.44 -5.39 -18.94
C ASN A 691 -2.51 -4.40 -18.46
N MET A 692 -2.62 -4.15 -17.15
CA MET A 692 -3.53 -3.13 -16.59
C MET A 692 -3.21 -1.69 -17.03
N ALA A 693 -1.94 -1.37 -17.31
CA ALA A 693 -1.57 -0.04 -17.77
C ALA A 693 -1.83 0.17 -19.27
N VAL A 694 -1.64 -0.89 -20.08
CA VAL A 694 -1.79 -0.86 -21.55
C VAL A 694 -3.24 -1.07 -21.99
N SER A 695 -4.00 -1.94 -21.31
CA SER A 695 -5.35 -2.31 -21.75
C SER A 695 -6.30 -1.11 -21.91
N PRO A 696 -6.33 -0.09 -21.04
CA PRO A 696 -7.21 1.06 -21.25
C PRO A 696 -6.90 1.80 -22.55
N LEU A 697 -5.61 1.95 -22.89
CA LEU A 697 -5.19 2.62 -24.13
C LEU A 697 -5.60 1.82 -25.36
N LEU A 698 -5.37 0.51 -25.35
CA LEU A 698 -5.72 -0.35 -26.47
C LEU A 698 -7.25 -0.48 -26.65
N ILE A 699 -8.03 -0.51 -25.56
CA ILE A 699 -9.50 -0.48 -25.63
C ILE A 699 -9.99 0.81 -26.28
N ASP A 700 -9.38 1.95 -25.96
CA ASP A 700 -9.76 3.25 -26.53
C ASP A 700 -9.31 3.40 -27.99
N LEU A 701 -8.12 2.90 -28.34
CA LEU A 701 -7.52 3.05 -29.67
C LEU A 701 -8.01 2.03 -30.70
N ASP A 702 -8.18 0.78 -30.27
CA ASP A 702 -8.50 -0.36 -31.12
C ASP A 702 -9.36 -1.41 -30.38
N PRO A 703 -10.62 -1.06 -30.09
CA PRO A 703 -11.52 -1.94 -29.37
C PRO A 703 -11.80 -3.25 -30.11
N VAL A 704 -11.74 -3.26 -31.45
CA VAL A 704 -12.11 -4.44 -32.26
C VAL A 704 -11.14 -5.60 -32.05
N ARG A 705 -9.82 -5.34 -32.02
CA ARG A 705 -8.83 -6.38 -31.72
C ARG A 705 -8.64 -6.61 -30.23
N THR A 706 -8.86 -5.59 -29.40
CA THR A 706 -8.50 -5.63 -27.97
C THR A 706 -9.57 -6.28 -27.09
N VAL A 707 -10.85 -5.98 -27.31
CA VAL A 707 -11.94 -6.49 -26.45
C VAL A 707 -11.94 -8.03 -26.37
N PRO A 708 -11.81 -8.79 -27.48
CA PRO A 708 -11.76 -10.24 -27.40
C PRO A 708 -10.61 -10.77 -26.53
N LYS A 709 -9.40 -10.18 -26.64
CA LYS A 709 -8.24 -10.55 -25.82
C LYS A 709 -8.46 -10.25 -24.33
N VAL A 710 -9.09 -9.11 -24.01
CA VAL A 710 -9.39 -8.76 -22.61
C VAL A 710 -10.45 -9.69 -22.01
N ILE A 711 -11.41 -10.12 -22.81
CA ILE A 711 -12.41 -11.11 -22.38
C ILE A 711 -11.76 -12.47 -22.13
N GLU A 712 -10.78 -12.87 -22.94
CA GLU A 712 -9.96 -14.06 -22.69
C GLU A 712 -9.19 -13.97 -21.35
N PHE A 713 -8.60 -12.80 -21.00
CA PHE A 713 -8.00 -12.62 -19.65
C PHE A 713 -9.01 -12.76 -18.54
N LEU A 714 -10.19 -12.16 -18.71
CA LEU A 714 -11.25 -12.24 -17.72
C LEU A 714 -11.72 -13.68 -17.50
N GLN A 715 -11.61 -14.54 -18.52
CA GLN A 715 -11.93 -15.97 -18.45
C GLN A 715 -10.82 -16.83 -17.84
N GLY A 716 -9.59 -16.35 -17.82
CA GLY A 716 -8.43 -17.00 -17.20
C GLY A 716 -8.30 -16.66 -15.70
N ASP A 717 -7.15 -16.99 -15.12
CA ASP A 717 -6.81 -16.66 -13.74
C ASP A 717 -6.45 -15.18 -13.60
N CYS A 718 -7.47 -14.34 -13.45
CA CYS A 718 -7.30 -12.94 -13.09
C CYS A 718 -7.58 -12.74 -11.58
N SER A 719 -6.75 -11.92 -10.93
CA SER A 719 -7.05 -11.51 -9.55
C SER A 719 -8.36 -10.69 -9.52
N GLN A 720 -9.06 -10.66 -8.37
CA GLN A 720 -10.26 -9.79 -8.20
C GLN A 720 -10.00 -8.35 -8.67
N ARG A 721 -8.79 -7.83 -8.38
CA ARG A 721 -8.41 -6.46 -8.75
C ARG A 721 -8.25 -6.30 -10.25
N GLU A 722 -7.65 -7.26 -10.93
CA GLU A 722 -7.55 -7.25 -12.40
C GLU A 722 -8.92 -7.40 -13.05
N GLY A 723 -9.73 -8.35 -12.58
CA GLY A 723 -11.07 -8.58 -13.09
C GLY A 723 -11.93 -7.30 -13.06
N ILE A 724 -12.01 -6.64 -11.90
CA ILE A 724 -12.74 -5.38 -11.77
C ILE A 724 -12.15 -4.27 -12.63
N HIS A 725 -10.81 -4.22 -12.79
CA HIS A 725 -10.15 -3.22 -13.64
C HIS A 725 -10.56 -3.38 -15.11
N TYR A 726 -10.51 -4.59 -15.65
CA TYR A 726 -10.91 -4.85 -17.03
C TYR A 726 -12.42 -4.64 -17.23
N LEU A 727 -13.26 -5.13 -16.30
CA LEU A 727 -14.70 -4.87 -16.32
C LEU A 727 -15.00 -3.37 -16.34
N PHE A 728 -14.29 -2.59 -15.52
CA PHE A 728 -14.42 -1.14 -15.49
C PHE A 728 -14.06 -0.52 -16.84
N HIS A 729 -12.90 -0.85 -17.43
CA HIS A 729 -12.50 -0.23 -18.69
C HIS A 729 -13.36 -0.66 -19.89
N LEU A 730 -13.93 -1.86 -19.88
CA LEU A 730 -14.84 -2.34 -20.93
C LEU A 730 -16.26 -1.77 -20.84
N ARG A 731 -16.68 -1.24 -19.68
CA ARG A 731 -18.09 -0.92 -19.37
C ARG A 731 -18.77 0.08 -20.32
N LYS A 732 -18.00 0.89 -21.06
CA LYS A 732 -18.51 1.91 -22.00
C LYS A 732 -18.22 1.58 -23.45
N THR A 733 -17.50 0.50 -23.72
CA THR A 733 -17.06 0.13 -25.07
C THR A 733 -18.22 -0.47 -25.86
N THR A 734 -18.44 0.02 -27.09
CA THR A 734 -19.51 -0.44 -27.99
C THR A 734 -19.02 -1.32 -29.13
N LEU A 735 -17.71 -1.30 -29.43
CA LEU A 735 -17.08 -2.03 -30.53
C LEU A 735 -16.29 -3.25 -30.02
N GLY A 736 -15.99 -4.20 -30.90
CA GLY A 736 -15.17 -5.39 -30.59
C GLY A 736 -15.89 -6.53 -29.85
N TRP A 737 -17.22 -6.42 -29.71
CA TRP A 737 -18.03 -7.42 -29.02
C TRP A 737 -18.64 -8.44 -29.99
N SER A 738 -18.52 -9.71 -29.65
CA SER A 738 -19.44 -10.76 -30.06
C SER A 738 -20.52 -10.97 -29.00
N LEU A 739 -21.65 -11.59 -29.37
CA LEU A 739 -22.69 -11.94 -28.39
C LEU A 739 -22.15 -12.84 -27.27
N GLU A 740 -21.23 -13.75 -27.59
CA GLU A 740 -20.59 -14.63 -26.61
C GLU A 740 -19.69 -13.85 -25.64
N SER A 741 -18.88 -12.91 -26.15
CA SER A 741 -18.05 -12.07 -25.29
C SER A 741 -18.87 -11.18 -24.34
N ARG A 742 -20.04 -10.69 -24.78
CA ARG A 742 -20.99 -9.98 -23.92
C ARG A 742 -21.54 -10.88 -22.82
N LYS A 743 -21.92 -12.11 -23.18
CA LYS A 743 -22.41 -13.12 -22.24
C LYS A 743 -21.37 -13.38 -21.14
N ILE A 744 -20.14 -13.68 -21.54
CA ILE A 744 -18.99 -13.90 -20.65
C ILE A 744 -18.79 -12.70 -19.71
N PHE A 745 -18.77 -11.48 -20.25
CA PHE A 745 -18.62 -10.27 -19.45
C PHE A 745 -19.66 -10.18 -18.33
N PHE A 746 -20.95 -10.40 -18.64
CA PHE A 746 -22.01 -10.30 -17.64
C PHE A 746 -22.02 -11.48 -16.65
N GLU A 747 -21.63 -12.69 -17.06
CA GLU A 747 -21.46 -13.83 -16.17
C GLU A 747 -20.34 -13.57 -15.14
N ILE A 748 -19.20 -13.07 -15.61
CA ILE A 748 -18.07 -12.70 -14.75
C ILE A 748 -18.45 -11.55 -13.83
N LEU A 749 -19.17 -10.54 -14.33
CA LEU A 749 -19.68 -9.44 -13.51
C LEU A 749 -20.61 -9.95 -12.40
N THR A 750 -21.52 -10.88 -12.71
CA THR A 750 -22.40 -11.52 -11.72
C THR A 750 -21.60 -12.31 -10.67
N LYS A 751 -20.55 -13.03 -11.08
CA LYS A 751 -19.62 -13.69 -10.13
C LYS A 751 -18.91 -12.65 -9.26
N HIS A 752 -18.47 -11.53 -9.82
CA HIS A 752 -17.77 -10.49 -9.06
C HIS A 752 -18.68 -9.76 -8.07
N GLU A 753 -20.00 -9.72 -8.30
CA GLU A 753 -20.98 -9.16 -7.35
C GLU A 753 -21.11 -9.99 -6.06
N THR A 754 -20.58 -11.22 -6.01
CA THR A 754 -20.44 -11.98 -4.75
C THR A 754 -19.17 -11.63 -3.98
N LEU A 755 -18.25 -10.86 -4.57
CA LEU A 755 -16.96 -10.58 -3.94
C LEU A 755 -17.12 -9.65 -2.75
N LEU A 756 -16.29 -9.95 -1.78
CA LEU A 756 -16.15 -9.18 -0.57
C LEU A 756 -15.30 -7.91 -0.91
N GLY A 757 -15.86 -6.71 -0.71
CA GLY A 757 -15.12 -5.45 -0.60
C GLY A 757 -15.84 -4.37 0.22
N GLY A 758 -15.16 -3.23 0.45
CA GLY A 758 -15.71 -2.08 1.17
C GLY A 758 -16.99 -1.53 0.54
N ARG A 759 -17.69 -0.58 1.20
CA ARG A 759 -18.99 -0.04 0.72
C ARG A 759 -18.98 0.43 -0.74
N GLY A 760 -17.84 0.89 -1.26
CA GLY A 760 -17.68 1.34 -2.63
C GLY A 760 -17.69 0.21 -3.66
N LEU A 761 -17.28 -1.02 -3.32
CA LEU A 761 -17.19 -2.12 -4.29
C LEU A 761 -18.56 -2.51 -4.88
N PRO A 762 -19.60 -2.80 -4.08
CA PRO A 762 -20.92 -3.12 -4.64
C PRO A 762 -21.50 -1.97 -5.49
N GLN A 763 -21.25 -0.72 -5.08
CA GLN A 763 -21.68 0.47 -5.82
C GLN A 763 -20.99 0.56 -7.18
N ALA A 764 -19.69 0.27 -7.22
CA ALA A 764 -18.90 0.23 -8.44
C ALA A 764 -19.37 -0.86 -9.41
N LEU A 765 -19.60 -2.08 -8.92
CA LEU A 765 -20.10 -3.19 -9.74
C LEU A 765 -21.50 -2.90 -10.29
N THR A 766 -22.39 -2.33 -9.46
CA THR A 766 -23.71 -1.86 -9.90
C THR A 766 -23.59 -0.80 -11.00
N ALA A 767 -22.67 0.15 -10.85
CA ALA A 767 -22.43 1.18 -11.87
C ALA A 767 -21.88 0.57 -13.17
N ILE A 768 -20.92 -0.36 -13.08
CA ILE A 768 -20.40 -1.10 -14.23
C ILE A 768 -21.54 -1.85 -14.94
N ARG A 769 -22.40 -2.57 -14.21
CA ARG A 769 -23.54 -3.29 -14.80
C ARG A 769 -24.47 -2.33 -15.54
N LYS A 770 -24.84 -1.22 -14.91
CA LYS A 770 -25.72 -0.21 -15.50
C LYS A 770 -25.11 0.38 -16.78
N GLU A 771 -23.86 0.82 -16.72
CA GLU A 771 -23.16 1.41 -17.87
C GLU A 771 -22.99 0.39 -19.00
N SER A 772 -22.57 -0.85 -18.69
CA SER A 772 -22.40 -1.90 -19.70
C SER A 772 -23.72 -2.29 -20.36
N THR A 773 -24.80 -2.41 -19.59
CA THR A 773 -26.14 -2.72 -20.12
C THR A 773 -26.63 -1.62 -21.07
N SER A 774 -26.26 -0.36 -20.81
CA SER A 774 -26.62 0.76 -21.69
C SER A 774 -25.92 0.73 -23.05
N THR A 775 -24.84 -0.05 -23.19
CA THR A 775 -24.11 -0.22 -24.47
C THR A 775 -24.68 -1.33 -25.36
N LEU A 776 -25.65 -2.11 -24.87
CA LEU A 776 -26.28 -3.20 -25.62
C LEU A 776 -27.37 -2.68 -26.57
N THR A 777 -27.42 -3.25 -27.77
CA THR A 777 -28.57 -3.12 -28.67
C THR A 777 -29.79 -3.86 -28.10
N GLU A 778 -30.99 -3.49 -28.54
CA GLU A 778 -32.23 -4.18 -28.08
C GLU A 778 -32.21 -5.68 -28.39
N LYS A 779 -31.66 -6.08 -29.55
CA LYS A 779 -31.50 -7.49 -29.92
C LYS A 779 -30.54 -8.25 -29.00
N GLU A 780 -29.46 -7.61 -28.55
CA GLU A 780 -28.55 -8.21 -27.57
C GLU A 780 -29.21 -8.31 -26.21
N LYS A 781 -29.96 -7.28 -25.77
CA LYS A 781 -30.71 -7.33 -24.51
C LYS A 781 -31.72 -8.48 -24.48
N GLU A 782 -32.43 -8.69 -25.57
CA GLU A 782 -33.36 -9.82 -25.71
C GLU A 782 -32.62 -11.16 -25.57
N LYS A 783 -31.53 -11.35 -26.32
CA LYS A 783 -30.74 -12.59 -26.29
C LYS A 783 -30.00 -12.84 -24.98
N LEU A 784 -29.61 -11.77 -24.28
CA LEU A 784 -28.89 -11.84 -23.00
C LEU A 784 -29.80 -11.69 -21.78
N SER A 785 -31.13 -11.60 -21.99
CA SER A 785 -32.12 -11.35 -20.93
C SER A 785 -31.96 -12.27 -19.72
N THR A 786 -31.64 -13.54 -19.94
CA THR A 786 -31.40 -14.52 -18.87
C THR A 786 -30.17 -14.15 -18.02
N VAL A 787 -29.04 -13.82 -18.65
CA VAL A 787 -27.80 -13.45 -17.94
C VAL A 787 -27.93 -12.07 -17.29
N LEU A 788 -28.65 -11.13 -17.92
CA LEU A 788 -28.93 -9.81 -17.37
C LEU A 788 -29.87 -9.85 -16.16
N ALA A 789 -30.86 -10.76 -16.18
CA ALA A 789 -31.78 -10.98 -15.06
C ALA A 789 -31.18 -11.88 -13.96
N SER A 790 -30.11 -12.63 -14.28
CA SER A 790 -29.42 -13.49 -13.33
C SER A 790 -28.97 -12.67 -12.12
N ARG A 791 -29.32 -13.18 -10.94
CA ARG A 791 -28.86 -12.64 -9.67
C ARG A 791 -27.78 -13.56 -9.12
N PRO A 792 -26.78 -13.00 -8.41
CA PRO A 792 -25.85 -13.82 -7.67
C PRO A 792 -26.63 -14.73 -6.72
N SER A 793 -26.55 -16.03 -6.95
CA SER A 793 -27.18 -17.06 -6.12
C SER A 793 -26.19 -18.19 -5.90
N LEU A 794 -26.32 -18.85 -4.76
CA LEU A 794 -25.63 -20.12 -4.52
C LEU A 794 -26.38 -21.20 -5.32
N PRO A 795 -25.70 -22.21 -5.89
CA PRO A 795 -26.35 -23.30 -6.60
C PRO A 795 -27.36 -24.02 -5.69
N GLU A 796 -28.27 -24.80 -6.26
CA GLU A 796 -29.13 -25.69 -5.46
C GLU A 796 -28.35 -26.88 -4.90
N PHE A 797 -28.77 -27.43 -3.76
CA PHE A 797 -28.09 -28.60 -3.20
C PHE A 797 -28.22 -29.75 -4.19
N PRO A 798 -27.12 -30.42 -4.57
CA PRO A 798 -27.20 -31.55 -5.46
C PRO A 798 -28.07 -32.62 -4.81
N ASP A 799 -28.94 -33.24 -5.61
CA ASP A 799 -29.82 -34.30 -5.13
C ASP A 799 -28.98 -35.53 -4.72
N ARG A 800 -29.05 -35.85 -3.43
CA ARG A 800 -28.36 -37.01 -2.81
C ARG A 800 -29.34 -38.12 -2.44
N SER A 801 -30.63 -38.01 -2.77
CA SER A 801 -31.68 -38.95 -2.36
C SER A 801 -31.41 -40.40 -2.79
N ASN A 802 -30.73 -40.58 -3.92
CA ASN A 802 -30.34 -41.90 -4.44
C ASN A 802 -29.05 -42.46 -3.82
N ARG A 803 -28.43 -41.77 -2.86
CA ARG A 803 -27.21 -42.20 -2.17
C ARG A 803 -27.52 -42.55 -0.72
N SER A 804 -27.23 -43.78 -0.32
CA SER A 804 -27.27 -44.22 1.07
C SER A 804 -25.90 -44.80 1.39
N VAL A 805 -25.19 -44.27 2.39
CA VAL A 805 -23.87 -44.86 2.69
C VAL A 805 -23.55 -44.79 4.18
N THR A 806 -23.02 -45.90 4.68
CA THR A 806 -22.66 -46.13 6.09
C THR A 806 -21.19 -46.54 6.23
N ASN A 807 -20.29 -45.97 5.43
CA ASN A 807 -18.85 -46.19 5.60
C ASN A 807 -18.20 -45.00 6.30
N SER A 808 -17.66 -45.23 7.51
CA SER A 808 -16.71 -44.30 8.14
C SER A 808 -15.33 -44.53 7.53
N TRP A 809 -14.88 -43.57 6.71
CA TRP A 809 -13.58 -43.62 6.05
C TRP A 809 -12.48 -43.17 7.00
N ASN A 810 -11.33 -43.83 6.93
CA ASN A 810 -10.10 -43.41 7.59
C ASN A 810 -8.93 -43.68 6.65
N ILE A 811 -7.84 -42.94 6.83
CA ILE A 811 -6.69 -42.96 5.92
C ILE A 811 -6.06 -44.36 5.76
N LYS A 812 -6.13 -45.21 6.79
CA LYS A 812 -5.58 -46.56 6.76
C LYS A 812 -6.28 -47.45 5.73
N LYS A 813 -7.56 -47.20 5.43
CA LYS A 813 -8.31 -47.96 4.40
C LYS A 813 -7.81 -47.71 2.98
N PHE A 814 -7.04 -46.64 2.76
CA PHE A 814 -6.48 -46.26 1.45
C PHE A 814 -4.99 -46.65 1.31
N LYS A 815 -4.41 -47.33 2.30
CA LYS A 815 -2.99 -47.71 2.29
C LYS A 815 -2.68 -48.58 1.06
N GLY A 816 -1.71 -48.14 0.26
CA GLY A 816 -1.28 -48.82 -0.97
C GLY A 816 -2.16 -48.55 -2.19
N LEU A 817 -3.29 -47.85 -2.04
CA LEU A 817 -4.19 -47.50 -3.14
C LEU A 817 -3.96 -46.09 -3.69
N LEU A 818 -3.29 -45.22 -2.93
CA LEU A 818 -3.04 -43.82 -3.31
C LEU A 818 -1.96 -43.65 -4.40
N ASN A 819 -1.17 -44.68 -4.71
CA ASN A 819 -0.18 -44.65 -5.81
C ASN A 819 -0.79 -45.08 -7.16
N PHE A 820 -2.05 -44.71 -7.41
CA PHE A 820 -2.74 -45.05 -8.67
C PHE A 820 -2.16 -44.27 -9.86
N ASN A 821 -2.34 -44.79 -11.08
CA ASN A 821 -2.08 -44.01 -12.30
C ASN A 821 -3.31 -43.14 -12.59
N ILE A 822 -3.12 -41.82 -12.76
CA ILE A 822 -4.16 -40.85 -13.04
C ILE A 822 -4.92 -41.14 -14.34
N ASP A 823 -4.24 -41.66 -15.36
CA ASP A 823 -4.83 -42.02 -16.66
C ASP A 823 -5.84 -43.17 -16.57
N LYS A 824 -5.81 -43.92 -15.46
CA LYS A 824 -6.73 -45.02 -15.18
C LYS A 824 -7.91 -44.61 -14.31
N ARG A 825 -8.02 -43.33 -13.94
CA ARG A 825 -9.09 -42.79 -13.09
C ARG A 825 -10.09 -42.00 -13.92
N ASN A 826 -11.33 -41.91 -13.43
CA ASN A 826 -12.41 -41.24 -14.15
C ASN A 826 -12.55 -39.80 -13.66
N LEU A 827 -11.89 -38.86 -14.35
CA LEU A 827 -11.89 -37.44 -13.99
C LEU A 827 -13.28 -36.81 -14.01
N MET A 828 -14.14 -37.21 -14.96
CA MET A 828 -15.53 -36.73 -15.04
C MET A 828 -16.38 -37.23 -13.86
N ASN A 829 -16.06 -38.41 -13.32
CA ASN A 829 -16.67 -38.90 -12.09
C ASN A 829 -16.11 -38.14 -10.87
N GLY A 830 -14.81 -37.84 -10.84
CA GLY A 830 -14.19 -37.02 -9.80
C GLY A 830 -14.79 -35.62 -9.68
N GLU A 831 -15.03 -34.94 -10.80
CA GLU A 831 -15.75 -33.66 -10.86
C GLU A 831 -17.17 -33.76 -10.27
N LYS A 832 -17.92 -34.80 -10.64
CA LYS A 832 -19.26 -35.05 -10.06
C LYS A 832 -19.20 -35.30 -8.57
N VAL A 833 -18.19 -36.02 -8.09
CA VAL A 833 -17.98 -36.28 -6.66
C VAL A 833 -17.64 -34.97 -5.94
N PHE A 834 -16.85 -34.08 -6.54
CA PHE A 834 -16.53 -32.77 -5.96
C PHE A 834 -17.80 -31.93 -5.72
N GLU A 835 -18.73 -31.91 -6.66
CA GLU A 835 -20.02 -31.23 -6.50
C GLU A 835 -20.93 -31.96 -5.51
N LEU A 836 -21.09 -33.28 -5.67
CA LEU A 836 -21.97 -34.09 -4.82
C LEU A 836 -21.48 -34.11 -3.39
N ALA A 837 -20.18 -34.02 -3.11
CA ALA A 837 -19.59 -33.94 -1.78
C ALA A 837 -19.72 -32.54 -1.18
N LEU A 838 -20.27 -31.56 -1.92
CA LEU A 838 -20.41 -30.15 -1.56
C LEU A 838 -19.09 -29.39 -1.44
N CYS A 839 -17.99 -29.92 -1.97
CA CYS A 839 -16.69 -29.23 -1.95
C CYS A 839 -16.78 -27.91 -2.74
N SER A 840 -17.50 -27.90 -3.87
CA SER A 840 -17.75 -26.70 -4.69
C SER A 840 -18.53 -25.59 -3.96
N ARG A 841 -19.16 -25.87 -2.82
CA ARG A 841 -19.81 -24.83 -2.01
C ARG A 841 -18.84 -23.87 -1.36
N CYS A 842 -17.67 -24.39 -1.01
CA CYS A 842 -16.68 -23.65 -0.25
C CYS A 842 -15.37 -23.47 -1.00
N HIS A 843 -15.05 -24.35 -1.95
CA HIS A 843 -13.77 -24.35 -2.64
C HIS A 843 -13.95 -24.08 -4.12
N GLN A 844 -13.03 -23.30 -4.68
CA GLN A 844 -12.89 -23.15 -6.12
C GLN A 844 -11.97 -24.24 -6.68
N TYR A 845 -12.31 -24.74 -7.86
CA TYR A 845 -11.46 -25.58 -8.69
C TYR A 845 -11.71 -25.20 -10.14
N GLY A 846 -10.74 -24.50 -10.75
CA GLY A 846 -10.93 -23.78 -12.00
C GLY A 846 -12.12 -22.82 -11.92
N ARG A 847 -13.15 -23.05 -12.74
CA ARG A 847 -14.37 -22.21 -12.79
C ARG A 847 -15.48 -22.70 -11.85
N ILE A 848 -15.32 -23.85 -11.21
CA ILE A 848 -16.35 -24.50 -10.40
C ILE A 848 -16.18 -24.09 -8.94
N GLY A 849 -17.25 -23.58 -8.33
CA GLY A 849 -17.34 -23.31 -6.89
C GLY A 849 -17.10 -21.86 -6.44
N TYR A 850 -17.00 -21.66 -5.12
CA TYR A 850 -17.03 -20.33 -4.48
C TYR A 850 -15.80 -20.10 -3.59
N PRO A 851 -15.31 -18.85 -3.46
CA PRO A 851 -14.08 -18.53 -2.72
C PRO A 851 -14.37 -18.33 -1.22
N ILE A 852 -14.92 -19.33 -0.54
CA ILE A 852 -15.22 -19.28 0.90
C ILE A 852 -14.10 -19.92 1.72
N GLY A 853 -13.58 -21.02 1.21
CA GLY A 853 -12.38 -21.73 1.62
C GLY A 853 -11.25 -21.56 0.58
N PRO A 854 -10.10 -22.20 0.81
CA PRO A 854 -8.96 -22.16 -0.11
C PRO A 854 -9.32 -22.57 -1.54
N ASP A 855 -8.72 -21.89 -2.52
CA ASP A 855 -8.73 -22.34 -3.90
C ASP A 855 -7.94 -23.65 -4.03
N LEU A 856 -8.57 -24.65 -4.64
CA LEU A 856 -8.06 -26.00 -4.83
C LEU A 856 -7.53 -26.27 -6.24
N THR A 857 -7.60 -25.31 -7.16
CA THR A 857 -7.19 -25.47 -8.57
C THR A 857 -5.77 -26.02 -8.71
N ASN A 858 -4.84 -25.52 -7.90
CA ASN A 858 -3.45 -25.97 -7.85
C ASN A 858 -3.12 -26.64 -6.51
N VAL A 859 -4.09 -27.34 -5.91
CA VAL A 859 -3.90 -27.93 -4.57
C VAL A 859 -2.84 -29.03 -4.56
N ALA A 860 -2.74 -29.81 -5.64
CA ALA A 860 -1.79 -30.91 -5.74
C ALA A 860 -0.32 -30.46 -5.87
N ASN A 861 -0.07 -29.19 -6.20
CA ASN A 861 1.29 -28.63 -6.15
C ASN A 861 1.79 -28.44 -4.71
N ARG A 862 0.87 -28.43 -3.73
CA ARG A 862 1.15 -28.16 -2.31
C ARG A 862 0.94 -29.37 -1.40
N PHE A 863 0.19 -30.38 -1.85
CA PHE A 863 -0.20 -31.52 -1.03
C PHE A 863 -0.17 -32.80 -1.85
N GLY A 864 0.49 -33.84 -1.31
CA GLY A 864 0.41 -35.19 -1.86
C GLY A 864 -0.99 -35.79 -1.67
N ARG A 865 -1.32 -36.85 -2.42
CA ARG A 865 -2.63 -37.52 -2.37
C ARG A 865 -3.05 -37.98 -0.97
N GLU A 866 -2.08 -38.45 -0.18
CA GLU A 866 -2.34 -38.85 1.20
C GLU A 866 -2.70 -37.66 2.08
N ASP A 867 -2.01 -36.53 1.91
CA ASP A 867 -2.27 -35.31 2.67
C ASP A 867 -3.60 -34.68 2.27
N LEU A 868 -3.91 -34.60 0.97
CA LEU A 868 -5.22 -34.17 0.47
C LEU A 868 -6.35 -35.00 1.07
N LEU A 869 -6.23 -36.32 1.04
CA LEU A 869 -7.24 -37.19 1.64
C LEU A 869 -7.33 -37.01 3.16
N ARG A 870 -6.20 -36.78 3.83
CA ARG A 870 -6.15 -36.54 5.29
C ARG A 870 -6.91 -35.26 5.64
N GLU A 871 -6.66 -34.16 4.94
CA GLU A 871 -7.33 -32.88 5.17
C GLU A 871 -8.84 -32.97 4.90
N ILE A 872 -9.25 -33.74 3.89
CA ILE A 872 -10.69 -33.97 3.61
C ILE A 872 -11.36 -34.81 4.69
N LEU A 873 -10.69 -35.86 5.19
CA LEU A 873 -11.24 -36.75 6.22
C LEU A 873 -11.19 -36.13 7.63
N LEU A 874 -10.19 -35.30 7.91
CA LEU A 874 -9.90 -34.69 9.22
C LEU A 874 -9.78 -33.16 9.12
N PRO A 875 -10.84 -32.45 8.71
CA PRO A 875 -10.76 -31.02 8.37
C PRO A 875 -10.38 -30.09 9.53
N SER A 876 -10.43 -30.57 10.78
CA SER A 876 -10.05 -29.79 11.98
C SER A 876 -8.62 -30.07 12.47
N ASN A 877 -7.87 -30.93 11.78
CA ASN A 877 -6.50 -31.30 12.19
C ASN A 877 -5.50 -30.16 11.95
N SER A 878 -5.63 -29.49 10.82
CA SER A 878 -4.90 -28.27 10.47
C SER A 878 -5.89 -27.29 9.84
N ILE A 879 -5.96 -26.05 10.33
CA ILE A 879 -6.85 -25.03 9.78
C ILE A 879 -5.97 -23.82 9.45
N ALA A 880 -5.91 -23.47 8.17
CA ALA A 880 -5.22 -22.27 7.74
C ALA A 880 -5.83 -21.04 8.41
N GLU A 881 -4.98 -20.17 8.96
CA GLU A 881 -5.38 -19.03 9.81
C GLU A 881 -6.44 -18.14 9.15
N ASN A 882 -6.30 -17.89 7.84
CA ASN A 882 -7.24 -17.09 7.04
C ASN A 882 -8.65 -17.71 6.87
N TYR A 883 -8.84 -18.98 7.24
CA TYR A 883 -10.09 -19.73 7.07
C TYR A 883 -10.61 -20.30 8.39
N GLN A 884 -9.98 -19.94 9.51
CA GLN A 884 -10.40 -20.40 10.82
C GLN A 884 -11.68 -19.69 11.24
N ALA A 885 -12.68 -20.47 11.70
CA ALA A 885 -13.92 -19.91 12.24
C ALA A 885 -13.63 -19.14 13.52
N VAL A 886 -14.52 -18.22 13.86
CA VAL A 886 -14.52 -17.57 15.16
C VAL A 886 -15.52 -18.22 16.08
N GLU A 887 -15.20 -18.23 17.35
CA GLU A 887 -16.10 -18.53 18.45
C GLU A 887 -16.30 -17.23 19.25
N LEU A 888 -17.55 -16.80 19.37
CA LEU A 888 -17.95 -15.55 19.99
C LEU A 888 -18.72 -15.85 21.26
N LYS A 889 -18.18 -15.38 22.38
CA LYS A 889 -18.90 -15.39 23.66
C LYS A 889 -19.63 -14.07 23.82
N LEU A 890 -20.95 -14.15 23.89
CA LEU A 890 -21.81 -12.98 24.02
C LEU A 890 -22.05 -12.62 25.48
N GLN A 891 -22.45 -11.36 25.73
CA GLN A 891 -22.82 -10.87 27.07
C GLN A 891 -23.91 -11.69 27.75
N GLU A 892 -24.82 -12.26 26.96
CA GLU A 892 -25.91 -13.11 27.43
C GLU A 892 -25.47 -14.56 27.74
N GLY A 893 -24.18 -14.88 27.63
CA GLY A 893 -23.61 -16.20 27.92
C GLY A 893 -23.65 -17.20 26.77
N ASN A 894 -24.32 -16.86 25.66
CA ASN A 894 -24.35 -17.68 24.45
C ASN A 894 -22.99 -17.72 23.75
N ILE A 895 -22.63 -18.88 23.21
CA ILE A 895 -21.45 -19.06 22.37
C ILE A 895 -21.93 -19.30 20.94
N LEU A 896 -21.53 -18.41 20.03
CA LEU A 896 -21.80 -18.56 18.60
C LEU A 896 -20.52 -18.89 17.86
N ARG A 897 -20.60 -19.77 16.87
CA ARG A 897 -19.44 -20.17 16.08
C ARG A 897 -19.75 -20.04 14.60
N GLY A 898 -18.86 -19.42 13.83
CA GLY A 898 -19.05 -19.26 12.40
C GLY A 898 -17.88 -18.59 11.69
N GLN A 899 -17.89 -18.57 10.37
CA GLN A 899 -16.94 -17.76 9.61
C GLN A 899 -17.36 -16.31 9.78
N VAL A 900 -16.44 -15.42 10.13
CA VAL A 900 -16.73 -14.00 10.00
C VAL A 900 -16.94 -13.73 8.52
N ILE A 901 -18.16 -13.35 8.15
CA ILE A 901 -18.42 -12.75 6.86
C ILE A 901 -17.86 -11.34 6.97
N PRO A 902 -16.78 -11.02 6.23
CA PRO A 902 -16.17 -9.71 6.32
C PRO A 902 -17.22 -8.66 5.99
N ASN A 903 -17.72 -7.98 7.02
CA ASN A 903 -18.37 -6.70 6.81
C ASN A 903 -17.24 -5.74 6.47
N LEU A 904 -16.90 -5.66 5.19
CA LEU A 904 -15.73 -4.92 4.72
C LEU A 904 -15.91 -3.42 4.89
N ASP A 905 -17.13 -3.03 5.23
CA ASP A 905 -17.40 -1.88 6.06
C ASP A 905 -17.21 -2.17 7.56
N TYR A 906 -15.96 -2.38 7.99
CA TYR A 906 -15.44 -2.34 9.37
C TYR A 906 -16.15 -1.41 10.39
N ARG A 907 -16.84 -0.37 9.93
CA ARG A 907 -17.62 0.60 10.71
C ARG A 907 -18.99 0.11 11.13
N VAL A 908 -19.47 -1.00 10.57
CA VAL A 908 -20.74 -1.57 11.01
C VAL A 908 -20.63 -1.94 12.49
N PRO A 909 -21.64 -1.61 13.31
CA PRO A 909 -21.62 -1.91 14.74
C PRO A 909 -21.79 -3.39 15.04
N TYR A 910 -21.82 -4.24 14.03
CA TYR A 910 -22.08 -5.66 14.13
C TYR A 910 -21.08 -6.46 13.30
N ILE A 911 -20.80 -7.67 13.73
CA ILE A 911 -20.23 -8.68 12.85
C ILE A 911 -21.34 -9.54 12.28
N GLN A 912 -21.12 -10.03 11.07
CA GLN A 912 -21.91 -11.09 10.50
C GLN A 912 -21.06 -12.34 10.58
N ILE A 913 -21.61 -13.41 11.13
CA ILE A 913 -21.00 -14.72 11.00
C ILE A 913 -21.92 -15.60 10.16
N ALA A 914 -21.32 -16.40 9.30
CA ALA A 914 -21.97 -17.56 8.72
C ALA A 914 -21.68 -18.74 9.64
N GLU A 915 -22.66 -19.11 10.46
CA GLU A 915 -22.55 -20.27 11.36
C GLU A 915 -22.47 -21.58 10.59
N ASN A 916 -22.97 -21.58 9.34
CA ASN A 916 -22.93 -22.72 8.45
C ASN A 916 -22.30 -22.31 7.11
N SER A 917 -21.11 -22.85 6.83
CA SER A 917 -20.34 -22.63 5.59
C SER A 917 -21.07 -23.09 4.32
N LEU A 918 -22.05 -23.99 4.44
CA LEU A 918 -22.90 -24.43 3.32
C LEU A 918 -24.02 -23.42 2.98
N TYR A 919 -24.30 -22.47 3.88
CA TYR A 919 -25.26 -21.39 3.69
C TYR A 919 -24.61 -20.03 4.07
N PRO A 920 -23.55 -19.59 3.37
CA PRO A 920 -22.84 -18.35 3.70
C PRO A 920 -23.71 -17.10 3.57
N ASN A 921 -24.82 -17.19 2.83
CA ASN A 921 -25.83 -16.16 2.70
C ASN A 921 -26.78 -16.07 3.92
N LYS A 922 -26.84 -17.11 4.76
CA LYS A 922 -27.55 -17.10 6.04
C LYS A 922 -26.57 -16.65 7.12
N THR A 923 -26.52 -15.34 7.32
CA THR A 923 -25.66 -14.75 8.35
C THR A 923 -26.44 -14.42 9.60
N THR A 924 -25.80 -14.64 10.73
CA THR A 924 -26.26 -14.14 12.02
C THR A 924 -25.54 -12.83 12.29
N LYS A 925 -26.33 -11.78 12.51
CA LYS A 925 -25.84 -10.45 12.82
C LYS A 925 -25.71 -10.31 14.34
N ILE A 926 -24.51 -10.01 14.81
CA ILE A 926 -24.18 -9.82 16.22
C ILE A 926 -23.59 -8.44 16.42
N ASP A 927 -24.21 -7.61 17.26
CA ASP A 927 -23.64 -6.32 17.61
C ASP A 927 -22.30 -6.51 18.34
N LYS A 928 -21.25 -5.83 17.87
CA LYS A 928 -19.89 -5.87 18.42
C LYS A 928 -19.86 -5.51 19.89
N ALA A 929 -20.78 -4.64 20.33
CA ALA A 929 -20.94 -4.26 21.73
C ALA A 929 -21.33 -5.43 22.63
N ASN A 930 -21.99 -6.46 22.09
CA ASN A 930 -22.48 -7.61 22.84
C ASN A 930 -21.45 -8.75 22.90
N ILE A 931 -20.30 -8.62 22.24
CA ILE A 931 -19.24 -9.64 22.22
C ILE A 931 -18.30 -9.36 23.39
N ILE A 932 -18.22 -10.29 24.34
CA ILE A 932 -17.26 -10.24 25.46
C ILE A 932 -15.91 -10.73 24.98
N GLU A 933 -15.90 -11.86 24.30
CA GLU A 933 -14.69 -12.59 23.93
C GLU A 933 -14.88 -13.18 22.54
N ARG A 934 -13.80 -13.17 21.76
CA ARG A 934 -13.70 -13.83 20.47
C ARG A 934 -12.45 -14.69 20.51
N SER A 935 -12.57 -15.96 20.16
CA SER A 935 -11.44 -16.86 20.00
C SER A 935 -11.51 -17.57 18.65
N ASN A 936 -10.37 -18.10 18.21
CA ASN A 936 -10.33 -18.93 17.03
C ASN A 936 -10.83 -20.33 17.36
N SER A 937 -11.79 -20.80 16.56
CA SER A 937 -12.35 -22.14 16.70
C SER A 937 -11.29 -23.19 16.38
N LYS A 938 -11.08 -24.14 17.29
CA LYS A 938 -10.24 -25.33 17.05
C LYS A 938 -10.89 -26.35 16.11
N VAL A 939 -12.14 -26.11 15.72
CA VAL A 939 -12.91 -26.97 14.82
C VAL A 939 -13.11 -26.23 13.50
N SER A 940 -12.96 -26.95 12.38
CA SER A 940 -13.14 -26.40 11.04
C SER A 940 -14.61 -26.26 10.67
N LEU A 941 -14.89 -25.31 9.78
CA LEU A 941 -16.21 -25.13 9.18
C LEU A 941 -16.48 -26.08 8.02
N MET A 942 -15.45 -26.75 7.51
CA MET A 942 -15.63 -27.86 6.58
C MET A 942 -16.27 -29.03 7.35
N PRO A 943 -17.46 -29.52 6.93
CA PRO A 943 -18.11 -30.63 7.63
C PRO A 943 -17.26 -31.89 7.62
N SER A 944 -17.23 -32.63 8.73
CA SER A 944 -16.64 -33.96 8.76
C SER A 944 -17.53 -34.97 8.05
N GLY A 945 -16.94 -35.98 7.41
CA GLY A 945 -17.69 -37.09 6.81
C GLY A 945 -18.34 -36.78 5.46
N LEU A 946 -17.90 -35.73 4.75
CA LEU A 946 -18.38 -35.40 3.40
C LEU A 946 -18.23 -36.56 2.41
N LEU A 947 -17.17 -37.36 2.58
CA LEU A 947 -16.89 -38.53 1.75
C LEU A 947 -17.67 -39.78 2.16
N ASN A 948 -18.42 -39.76 3.27
CA ASN A 948 -19.11 -40.94 3.75
C ASN A 948 -20.15 -41.45 2.76
N LEU A 949 -20.66 -40.61 1.86
CA LEU A 949 -21.64 -40.93 0.80
C LEU A 949 -21.05 -41.48 -0.51
N PHE A 950 -19.76 -41.81 -0.51
CA PHE A 950 -19.03 -42.23 -1.69
C PHE A 950 -18.29 -43.54 -1.48
N THR A 951 -18.18 -44.31 -2.55
CA THR A 951 -17.37 -45.52 -2.62
C THR A 951 -15.88 -45.17 -2.66
N MET A 952 -15.03 -46.17 -2.40
CA MET A 952 -13.58 -45.98 -2.42
C MET A 952 -13.07 -45.54 -3.79
N ASP A 953 -13.59 -46.11 -4.88
CA ASP A 953 -13.18 -45.72 -6.24
C ASP A 953 -13.62 -44.29 -6.60
N GLU A 954 -14.82 -43.86 -6.18
CA GLU A 954 -15.26 -42.47 -6.35
C GLU A 954 -14.36 -41.46 -5.60
N ILE A 955 -13.85 -41.84 -4.42
CA ILE A 955 -12.90 -41.00 -3.66
C ILE A 955 -11.54 -40.93 -4.37
N LEU A 956 -11.08 -42.04 -4.96
CA LEU A 956 -9.84 -42.06 -5.74
C LEU A 956 -9.98 -41.27 -7.05
N ASP A 957 -11.15 -41.29 -7.68
CA ASP A 957 -11.48 -40.44 -8.83
C ASP A 957 -11.52 -38.95 -8.45
N LEU A 958 -12.06 -38.60 -7.27
CA LEU A 958 -12.01 -37.22 -6.76
C LEU A 958 -10.57 -36.73 -6.56
N LEU A 959 -9.71 -37.55 -5.94
CA LEU A 959 -8.29 -37.19 -5.74
C LEU A 959 -7.55 -37.05 -7.07
N ALA A 960 -7.82 -37.95 -8.02
CA ALA A 960 -7.26 -37.88 -9.37
C ALA A 960 -7.70 -36.61 -10.11
N TRP A 961 -8.95 -36.18 -9.93
CA TRP A 961 -9.44 -34.94 -10.48
C TRP A 961 -8.78 -33.72 -9.84
N LEU A 962 -8.69 -33.65 -8.51
CA LEU A 962 -8.01 -32.55 -7.81
C LEU A 962 -6.52 -32.43 -8.14
N GLU A 963 -5.90 -33.51 -8.60
CA GLU A 963 -4.49 -33.57 -9.02
C GLU A 963 -4.23 -33.09 -10.45
N ASN A 964 -5.27 -32.94 -11.26
CA ASN A 964 -5.13 -32.56 -12.66
C ASN A 964 -5.55 -31.10 -12.87
N PRO A 965 -4.65 -30.10 -12.67
CA PRO A 965 -4.99 -28.69 -12.82
C PRO A 965 -5.66 -28.49 -14.18
N SER A 966 -6.92 -28.05 -14.13
CA SER A 966 -7.84 -27.99 -15.27
C SER A 966 -7.21 -27.35 -16.51
N GLN A 967 -7.42 -27.97 -17.68
CA GLN A 967 -7.15 -27.40 -19.01
C GLN A 967 -7.84 -26.05 -19.24
#